data_AF-A0A8H6YPP0-F1
#
_entry.id   AF-A0A8H6YPP0-F1
#
_cell.length_a   1.000
_cell.length_b   1.000
_cell.length_c   1.000
_cell.angle_alpha   90.00
_cell.angle_beta   90.00
_cell.angle_gamma   90.00
#
_symmetry.space_group_name_H-M   'P 1'
#
loop_
_entity.id
_entity.type
_entity.pdbx_description
1 polymer ?
#
loop_
_entity_poly.entity_id
_entity_poly.type
_entity_poly.pdbx_seq_one_letter_code
_entity_poly.pdbx_strand_id
1 'polypeptide(L)'
;MSSSNSPPTLLSTVQRFKAHALPTSGAHPFSPSAEASCTMLANLIQTAGQLSSSLDSYLAMPLTNPKLVSLLRQQASISQTLHLSNQNTQQTIDALRKRSGTNYGEDIPMEPEAVVGWCIERLESWAKSAGMETYKEDGREAGMLLAGTVLVMEVEFSVNREEPLNPKLDVASVKTSYAIPNSESGLTSNTDGSISLDAFLAGTIQKFCTELKKSEETRDPREVARLGVAVLDQLRYLVMLDRLAARKDDGGVRWFVDIDQLCSILETFSKSEAEAVASSLAVQRAPLDIYLLRCHALPLPYLTSPSITFLVYVSPQVYLSLKTSPPSPFSPPESNLPKLDIPFDQLRSYLSTHRQGATLATLLLSPLTDSQLFPASLSMPSLISRPTFPPCPVGESDAQHVWVLDFTHGGKFPGVVVSQSRLREMELVINPLSGMDSMSTGMMSFGTGSWVALLLNPSNPVSSERYTAVYRSPTSTHPPLQLRLTLPEEPGFLLGKVPVHSMKEVWGILEVVREQCWLNEILLGCHWTTEGITKDADDVPVDETGATEDELQAVLTGSMTPRKIPVNVSLPQRPDPLFDPTLDTITIPPVDRRTRILMTCPERPPISGVVEITVAYDETKSRGVSVELSGAMGCDLKPDTLEEIARRGGALGLSGRIWANSRGM
;
A
#
# COMPACT_ATOMS: atom_id res chain seq x y z
N MET A 1 -29.54 -37.75 9.73
CA MET A 1 -29.04 -38.10 8.38
C MET A 1 -28.50 -36.84 7.74
N SER A 2 -27.18 -36.75 7.58
CA SER A 2 -26.46 -35.64 6.98
C SER A 2 -26.73 -35.53 5.49
N SER A 3 -27.41 -34.48 5.06
CA SER A 3 -27.79 -34.21 3.66
C SER A 3 -26.66 -33.63 2.80
N SER A 4 -25.41 -34.06 3.01
CA SER A 4 -24.23 -33.45 2.36
C SER A 4 -23.82 -34.06 1.02
N ASN A 5 -24.43 -35.16 0.57
CA ASN A 5 -23.94 -35.91 -0.61
C ASN A 5 -25.00 -36.08 -1.72
N SER A 6 -25.67 -35.01 -2.16
CA SER A 6 -26.32 -35.04 -3.48
C SER A 6 -25.24 -34.89 -4.57
N PRO A 7 -25.19 -35.75 -5.60
CA PRO A 7 -24.16 -35.67 -6.64
C PRO A 7 -24.23 -34.33 -7.39
N PRO A 8 -23.08 -33.71 -7.72
CA PRO A 8 -23.05 -32.45 -8.45
C PRO A 8 -23.68 -32.62 -9.84
N THR A 9 -24.59 -31.72 -10.20
CA THR A 9 -25.21 -31.65 -11.53
C THR A 9 -24.44 -30.66 -12.42
N LEU A 10 -24.48 -30.82 -13.74
CA LEU A 10 -23.83 -29.88 -14.69
C LEU A 10 -24.26 -28.42 -14.46
N LEU A 11 -25.54 -28.21 -14.12
CA LEU A 11 -26.08 -26.88 -13.79
C LEU A 11 -25.48 -26.32 -12.49
N SER A 12 -25.31 -27.15 -11.46
CA SER A 12 -24.71 -26.74 -10.17
C SER A 12 -23.27 -26.29 -10.31
N THR A 13 -22.52 -26.86 -11.26
CA THR A 13 -21.12 -26.47 -11.51
C THR A 13 -21.04 -25.10 -12.19
N VAL A 14 -21.97 -24.78 -13.10
CA VAL A 14 -22.04 -23.47 -13.79
C VAL A 14 -22.63 -22.37 -12.89
N GLN A 15 -23.63 -22.67 -12.07
CA GLN A 15 -24.31 -21.69 -11.22
C GLN A 15 -23.41 -21.09 -10.12
N ARG A 16 -22.34 -21.80 -9.71
CA ARG A 16 -21.29 -21.25 -8.82
C ARG A 16 -20.65 -19.99 -9.39
N PHE A 17 -20.49 -19.91 -10.71
CA PHE A 17 -19.89 -18.75 -11.39
C PHE A 17 -20.91 -17.66 -11.75
N LYS A 18 -22.23 -17.92 -11.62
CA LYS A 18 -23.28 -16.89 -11.79
C LYS A 18 -23.50 -16.06 -10.52
N ALA A 19 -23.29 -16.64 -9.35
CA ALA A 19 -23.47 -15.95 -8.06
C ALA A 19 -22.29 -15.07 -7.66
N HIS A 20 -21.09 -15.38 -8.16
CA HIS A 20 -19.91 -14.56 -8.00
C HIS A 20 -19.69 -13.84 -9.32
N ALA A 21 -20.02 -12.55 -9.39
CA ALA A 21 -19.59 -11.74 -10.53
C ALA A 21 -18.06 -11.84 -10.61
N LEU A 22 -17.51 -12.13 -11.79
CA LEU A 22 -16.08 -12.03 -12.01
C LEU A 22 -15.65 -10.61 -11.60
N PRO A 23 -14.66 -10.46 -10.71
CA PRO A 23 -14.23 -9.13 -10.26
C PRO A 23 -13.70 -8.35 -11.46
N THR A 24 -14.48 -7.39 -11.95
CA THR A 24 -14.16 -6.55 -13.11
C THR A 24 -12.94 -5.65 -12.87
N SER A 25 -12.58 -5.39 -11.61
CA SER A 25 -11.44 -4.59 -11.18
C SER A 25 -10.19 -5.41 -10.79
N GLY A 26 -10.25 -6.74 -10.89
CA GLY A 26 -9.33 -7.65 -10.20
C GLY A 26 -8.47 -8.54 -11.10
N ALA A 27 -8.41 -8.28 -12.41
CA ALA A 27 -7.75 -9.18 -13.37
C ALA A 27 -6.23 -9.04 -13.43
N HIS A 28 -5.64 -8.01 -12.80
CA HIS A 28 -4.19 -7.81 -12.80
C HIS A 28 -3.51 -8.62 -11.67
N PRO A 29 -2.36 -9.30 -11.92
CA PRO A 29 -1.68 -10.14 -10.92
C PRO A 29 -1.28 -9.44 -9.62
N PHE A 30 -1.07 -8.12 -9.64
CA PHE A 30 -0.69 -7.32 -8.46
C PHE A 30 -1.87 -6.68 -7.71
N SER A 31 -3.10 -6.94 -8.15
CA SER A 31 -4.31 -6.50 -7.46
C SER A 31 -4.50 -7.26 -6.14
N PRO A 32 -5.03 -6.64 -5.08
CA PRO A 32 -5.31 -7.34 -3.82
C PRO A 32 -6.30 -8.51 -3.99
N SER A 33 -7.13 -8.51 -5.05
CA SER A 33 -8.05 -9.61 -5.35
C SER A 33 -7.51 -10.60 -6.39
N ALA A 34 -6.27 -10.45 -6.86
CA ALA A 34 -5.73 -11.22 -7.97
C ALA A 34 -5.75 -12.73 -7.70
N GLU A 35 -5.34 -13.15 -6.50
CA GLU A 35 -5.34 -14.56 -6.10
C GLU A 35 -6.74 -15.18 -6.14
N ALA A 36 -7.74 -14.45 -5.61
CA ALA A 36 -9.14 -14.86 -5.66
C ALA A 36 -9.68 -14.91 -7.10
N SER A 37 -9.30 -13.94 -7.95
CA SER A 37 -9.66 -13.91 -9.36
C SER A 37 -9.04 -15.09 -10.13
N CYS A 38 -7.75 -15.36 -9.93
CA CYS A 38 -7.00 -16.40 -10.63
C CYS A 38 -7.47 -17.79 -10.22
N THR A 39 -7.66 -18.04 -8.92
CA THR A 39 -8.23 -19.31 -8.44
C THR A 39 -9.64 -19.52 -8.99
N MET A 40 -10.45 -18.46 -9.08
CA MET A 40 -11.77 -18.53 -9.70
C MET A 40 -11.71 -18.84 -11.20
N LEU A 41 -10.76 -18.25 -11.94
CA LEU A 41 -10.53 -18.51 -13.37
C LEU A 41 -10.01 -19.94 -13.61
N ALA A 42 -9.05 -20.41 -12.83
CA ALA A 42 -8.54 -21.78 -12.90
C ALA A 42 -9.65 -22.80 -12.61
N ASN A 43 -10.45 -22.54 -11.58
CA ASN A 43 -11.65 -23.34 -11.27
C ASN A 43 -12.66 -23.31 -12.42
N LEU A 44 -12.84 -22.17 -13.10
CA LEU A 44 -13.73 -22.04 -14.24
C LEU A 44 -13.21 -22.86 -15.44
N ILE A 45 -11.91 -22.78 -15.76
CA ILE A 45 -11.28 -23.56 -16.84
C ILE A 45 -11.42 -25.06 -16.55
N GLN A 46 -11.09 -25.49 -15.34
CA GLN A 46 -11.21 -26.89 -14.93
C GLN A 46 -12.68 -27.36 -14.99
N THR A 47 -13.61 -26.52 -14.52
CA THR A 47 -15.04 -26.82 -14.60
C THR A 47 -15.53 -26.91 -16.04
N ALA A 48 -15.09 -26.01 -16.92
CA ALA A 48 -15.44 -26.05 -18.33
C ALA A 48 -14.90 -27.32 -19.02
N GLY A 49 -13.67 -27.73 -18.70
CA GLY A 49 -13.10 -29.00 -19.15
C GLY A 49 -13.89 -30.21 -18.67
N GLN A 50 -14.29 -30.23 -17.40
CA GLN A 50 -15.16 -31.29 -16.83
C GLN A 50 -16.56 -31.31 -17.46
N LEU A 51 -17.11 -30.13 -17.77
CA LEU A 51 -18.41 -30.01 -18.43
C LEU A 51 -18.33 -30.55 -19.86
N SER A 52 -17.28 -30.20 -20.61
CA SER A 52 -17.05 -30.70 -21.96
C SER A 52 -16.95 -32.22 -21.98
N SER A 53 -16.08 -32.80 -21.15
CA SER A 53 -15.91 -34.26 -21.08
C SER A 53 -17.19 -34.98 -20.64
N SER A 54 -17.95 -34.39 -19.74
CA SER A 54 -19.26 -34.92 -19.33
C SER A 54 -20.27 -34.85 -20.48
N LEU A 55 -20.37 -33.72 -21.20
CA LEU A 55 -21.27 -33.58 -22.34
C LEU A 55 -20.92 -34.55 -23.47
N ASP A 56 -19.63 -34.76 -23.74
CA ASP A 56 -19.16 -35.74 -24.72
C ASP A 56 -19.57 -37.17 -24.33
N SER A 57 -19.52 -37.50 -23.03
CA SER A 57 -19.99 -38.80 -22.53
C SER A 57 -21.51 -38.99 -22.67
N TYR A 58 -22.30 -37.92 -22.50
CA TYR A 58 -23.75 -37.95 -22.66
C TYR A 58 -24.19 -37.97 -24.13
N LEU A 59 -23.42 -37.34 -25.03
CA LEU A 59 -23.66 -37.39 -26.48
C LEU A 59 -23.51 -38.80 -27.05
N ALA A 60 -22.67 -39.63 -26.44
CA ALA A 60 -22.49 -41.04 -26.83
C ALA A 60 -23.63 -41.97 -26.39
N MET A 61 -24.60 -41.46 -25.61
CA MET A 61 -25.63 -42.29 -24.96
C MET A 61 -26.94 -42.32 -25.79
N PRO A 62 -27.38 -43.49 -26.30
CA PRO A 62 -28.59 -43.56 -27.12
C PRO A 62 -29.86 -43.45 -26.27
N LEU A 63 -30.51 -42.28 -26.31
CA LEU A 63 -31.75 -41.99 -25.59
C LEU A 63 -32.99 -42.35 -26.45
N THR A 64 -33.36 -43.63 -26.49
CA THR A 64 -34.50 -44.13 -27.29
C THR A 64 -35.83 -44.19 -26.54
N ASN A 65 -35.83 -44.05 -25.21
CA ASN A 65 -37.03 -44.23 -24.37
C ASN A 65 -37.65 -42.90 -23.90
N PRO A 66 -38.85 -42.51 -24.37
CA PRO A 66 -39.48 -41.23 -24.00
C PRO A 66 -39.91 -41.15 -22.53
N LYS A 67 -40.22 -42.27 -21.89
CA LYS A 67 -40.56 -42.32 -20.45
C LYS A 67 -39.34 -42.03 -19.59
N LEU A 68 -38.16 -42.53 -19.99
CA LEU A 68 -36.90 -42.23 -19.35
C LEU A 68 -36.56 -40.74 -19.47
N VAL A 69 -36.78 -40.13 -20.64
CA VAL A 69 -36.57 -38.69 -20.85
C VAL A 69 -37.49 -37.85 -19.94
N SER A 70 -38.76 -38.26 -19.78
CA SER A 70 -39.70 -37.58 -18.88
C SER A 70 -39.25 -37.66 -17.41
N LEU A 71 -38.80 -38.83 -16.96
CA LEU A 71 -38.30 -39.02 -15.60
C LEU A 71 -37.00 -38.24 -15.35
N LEU A 72 -36.10 -38.20 -16.33
CA LEU A 72 -34.87 -37.40 -16.26
C LEU A 72 -35.18 -35.90 -16.20
N ARG A 73 -36.18 -35.40 -16.94
CA ARG A 73 -36.65 -34.00 -16.83
C ARG A 73 -37.22 -33.69 -15.45
N GLN A 74 -38.04 -34.58 -14.91
CA GLN A 74 -38.60 -34.42 -13.56
C GLN A 74 -37.49 -34.43 -12.50
N GLN A 75 -36.54 -35.37 -12.58
CA GLN A 75 -35.39 -35.44 -11.69
C GLN A 75 -34.48 -34.20 -11.82
N ALA A 76 -34.28 -33.67 -13.03
CA ALA A 76 -33.54 -32.44 -13.26
C ALA A 76 -34.25 -31.24 -12.61
N SER A 77 -35.57 -31.12 -12.74
CA SER A 77 -36.37 -30.06 -12.11
C SER A 77 -36.31 -30.12 -10.59
N ILE A 78 -36.39 -31.31 -10.00
CA ILE A 78 -36.30 -31.51 -8.54
C ILE A 78 -34.89 -31.16 -8.06
N SER A 79 -33.86 -31.67 -8.74
CA SER A 79 -32.45 -31.39 -8.42
C SER A 79 -32.14 -29.89 -8.52
N GLN A 80 -32.67 -29.20 -9.55
CA GLN A 80 -32.52 -27.76 -9.72
C GLN A 80 -33.13 -26.98 -8.56
N THR A 81 -34.35 -27.33 -8.15
CA THR A 81 -35.05 -26.65 -7.04
C THR A 81 -34.30 -26.81 -5.72
N LEU A 82 -33.83 -28.04 -5.44
CA LEU A 82 -33.06 -28.34 -4.24
C LEU A 82 -31.73 -27.58 -4.25
N HIS A 83 -31.06 -27.51 -5.39
CA HIS A 83 -29.79 -26.80 -5.52
C HIS A 83 -29.95 -25.28 -5.34
N LEU A 84 -30.97 -24.66 -5.97
CA LEU A 84 -31.29 -23.23 -5.78
C LEU A 84 -31.60 -22.91 -4.30
N SER A 85 -32.35 -23.78 -3.62
CA SER A 85 -32.64 -23.63 -2.19
C SER A 85 -31.36 -23.69 -1.34
N ASN A 86 -30.46 -24.63 -1.64
CA ASN A 86 -29.19 -24.76 -0.94
C ASN A 86 -28.29 -23.54 -1.22
N GLN A 87 -28.23 -23.06 -2.46
CA GLN A 87 -27.49 -21.85 -2.83
C GLN A 87 -28.04 -20.62 -2.11
N ASN A 88 -29.35 -20.42 -2.05
CA ASN A 88 -29.94 -19.32 -1.27
C ASN A 88 -29.61 -19.43 0.22
N THR A 89 -29.61 -20.65 0.77
CA THR A 89 -29.24 -20.89 2.17
C THR A 89 -27.77 -20.57 2.41
N GLN A 90 -26.88 -21.03 1.54
CA GLN A 90 -25.45 -20.73 1.59
C GLN A 90 -25.18 -19.23 1.41
N GLN A 91 -25.84 -18.57 0.47
CA GLN A 91 -25.72 -17.11 0.28
C GLN A 91 -26.22 -16.34 1.51
N THR A 92 -27.29 -16.81 2.15
CA THR A 92 -27.79 -16.20 3.39
C THR A 92 -26.82 -16.42 4.55
N ILE A 93 -26.29 -17.64 4.71
CA ILE A 93 -25.28 -17.97 5.73
C ILE A 93 -23.98 -17.20 5.47
N ASP A 94 -23.53 -17.13 4.23
CA ASP A 94 -22.36 -16.36 3.83
C ASP A 94 -22.60 -14.87 4.03
N ALA A 95 -23.77 -14.33 3.73
CA ALA A 95 -24.11 -12.93 4.01
C ALA A 95 -24.14 -12.64 5.52
N LEU A 96 -24.55 -13.61 6.33
CA LEU A 96 -24.52 -13.52 7.79
C LEU A 96 -23.10 -13.68 8.37
N ARG A 97 -22.26 -14.56 7.79
CA ARG A 97 -20.86 -14.79 8.21
C ARG A 97 -19.90 -13.72 7.69
N LYS A 98 -20.07 -13.27 6.45
CA LYS A 98 -19.32 -12.20 5.77
C LYS A 98 -19.92 -10.83 6.05
N ARG A 99 -20.76 -10.69 7.08
CA ARG A 99 -21.12 -9.38 7.62
C ARG A 99 -19.88 -8.77 8.30
N SER A 100 -18.92 -8.36 7.47
CA SER A 100 -17.74 -7.62 7.86
C SER A 100 -18.20 -6.33 8.52
N GLY A 101 -17.83 -6.13 9.78
CA GLY A 101 -18.20 -4.95 10.56
C GLY A 101 -18.89 -5.21 11.90
N THR A 102 -19.31 -6.44 12.21
CA THR A 102 -19.73 -6.81 13.57
C THR A 102 -18.61 -7.55 14.30
N ASN A 103 -17.53 -6.84 14.63
CA ASN A 103 -16.66 -7.26 15.72
C ASN A 103 -17.38 -6.90 17.03
N TYR A 104 -17.82 -7.93 17.76
CA TYR A 104 -18.49 -7.75 19.05
C TYR A 104 -17.53 -7.39 20.19
N GLY A 105 -16.23 -7.25 19.90
CA GLY A 105 -15.18 -6.98 20.88
C GLY A 105 -14.65 -8.27 21.51
N GLU A 106 -13.72 -8.12 22.45
CA GLU A 106 -13.29 -9.21 23.33
C GLU A 106 -14.17 -9.26 24.59
N ASP A 107 -14.42 -10.47 25.09
CA ASP A 107 -15.17 -10.71 26.33
C ASP A 107 -14.26 -10.48 27.55
N ILE A 108 -14.00 -9.21 27.86
CA ILE A 108 -13.11 -8.81 28.95
C ILE A 108 -13.85 -8.95 30.30
N PRO A 109 -13.26 -9.58 31.33
CA PRO A 109 -13.88 -9.66 32.66
C PRO A 109 -14.26 -8.29 33.22
N MET A 110 -15.38 -8.26 33.96
CA MET A 110 -15.87 -7.06 34.65
C MET A 110 -15.12 -6.81 35.95
N GLU A 111 -14.60 -7.86 36.59
CA GLU A 111 -13.81 -7.77 37.82
C GLU A 111 -12.37 -7.37 37.48
N PRO A 112 -11.86 -6.21 37.95
CA PRO A 112 -10.51 -5.74 37.62
C PRO A 112 -9.40 -6.69 38.06
N GLU A 113 -9.62 -7.41 39.17
CA GLU A 113 -8.69 -8.42 39.70
C GLU A 113 -8.51 -9.60 38.73
N ALA A 114 -9.56 -9.97 38.00
CA ALA A 114 -9.55 -11.07 37.04
C ALA A 114 -8.92 -10.69 35.69
N VAL A 115 -8.79 -9.39 35.39
CA VAL A 115 -8.26 -8.91 34.09
C VAL A 115 -6.81 -9.35 33.88
N VAL A 116 -5.99 -9.35 34.94
CA VAL A 116 -4.57 -9.74 34.86
C VAL A 116 -4.42 -11.21 34.49
N GLY A 117 -5.13 -12.09 35.22
CA GLY A 117 -5.13 -13.53 34.93
C GLY A 117 -5.68 -13.82 33.54
N TRP A 118 -6.80 -13.19 33.18
CA TRP A 118 -7.41 -13.31 31.86
C TRP A 118 -6.46 -12.86 30.73
N CYS A 119 -5.72 -11.76 30.90
CA CYS A 119 -4.78 -11.27 29.89
C CYS A 119 -3.67 -12.30 29.61
N ILE A 120 -3.11 -12.90 30.66
CA ILE A 120 -2.06 -13.93 30.53
C ILE A 120 -2.62 -15.20 29.88
N GLU A 121 -3.80 -15.67 30.32
CA GLU A 121 -4.49 -16.81 29.73
C GLU A 121 -4.88 -16.58 28.26
N ARG A 122 -5.23 -15.34 27.91
CA ARG A 122 -5.58 -14.98 26.55
C ARG A 122 -4.36 -15.01 25.63
N LEU A 123 -3.23 -14.47 26.08
CA LEU A 123 -1.97 -14.55 25.34
C LEU A 123 -1.51 -16.01 25.18
N GLU A 124 -1.66 -16.83 26.23
CA GLU A 124 -1.41 -18.27 26.20
C GLU A 124 -2.29 -18.96 25.13
N SER A 125 -3.59 -18.66 25.12
CA SER A 125 -4.52 -19.18 24.11
C SER A 125 -4.14 -18.77 22.70
N TRP A 126 -3.70 -17.53 22.48
CA TRP A 126 -3.26 -17.06 21.17
C TRP A 126 -2.00 -17.77 20.71
N ALA A 127 -0.99 -17.91 21.58
CA ALA A 127 0.22 -18.63 21.28
C ALA A 127 -0.05 -20.10 20.92
N LYS A 128 -0.87 -20.81 21.72
CA LYS A 128 -1.33 -22.17 21.38
C LYS A 128 -2.05 -22.24 20.05
N SER A 129 -2.93 -21.28 19.76
CA SER A 129 -3.66 -21.23 18.49
C SER A 129 -2.77 -20.91 17.28
N ALA A 130 -1.66 -20.20 17.49
CA ALA A 130 -0.64 -19.96 16.48
C ALA A 130 0.24 -21.21 16.25
N GLY A 131 0.25 -22.16 17.19
CA GLY A 131 1.02 -23.40 17.12
C GLY A 131 2.30 -23.39 17.97
N MET A 132 2.40 -22.49 18.96
CA MET A 132 3.48 -22.49 19.96
C MET A 132 3.10 -23.28 21.20
N GLU A 133 4.08 -23.91 21.83
CA GLU A 133 3.95 -24.49 23.16
C GLU A 133 4.13 -23.40 24.22
N THR A 134 3.40 -23.50 25.33
CA THR A 134 3.38 -22.46 26.36
C THR A 134 3.70 -23.07 27.72
N TYR A 135 4.69 -22.54 28.41
CA TYR A 135 5.10 -22.96 29.74
C TYR A 135 5.01 -21.77 30.70
N LYS A 136 4.28 -21.94 31.81
CA LYS A 136 4.27 -20.96 32.90
C LYS A 136 5.45 -21.27 33.82
N GLU A 137 6.22 -20.26 34.18
CA GLU A 137 7.39 -20.46 35.05
C GLU A 137 6.92 -20.58 36.51
N ASP A 138 7.01 -21.78 37.08
CA ASP A 138 6.64 -22.06 38.48
C ASP A 138 7.61 -21.34 39.43
N GLY A 139 7.21 -20.15 39.90
CA GLY A 139 7.95 -19.37 40.91
C GLY A 139 8.09 -17.88 40.61
N ARG A 140 7.88 -17.45 39.35
CA ARG A 140 7.70 -16.03 38.99
C ARG A 140 6.22 -15.80 38.72
N GLU A 141 5.57 -14.94 39.50
CA GLU A 141 4.10 -14.76 39.47
C GLU A 141 3.53 -14.38 38.08
N ALA A 142 4.35 -13.96 37.11
CA ALA A 142 3.88 -13.57 35.79
C ALA A 142 4.91 -13.76 34.64
N GLY A 143 5.71 -14.83 34.68
CA GLY A 143 6.60 -15.21 33.57
C GLY A 143 5.97 -16.28 32.67
N MET A 144 6.08 -16.11 31.35
CA MET A 144 5.59 -17.10 30.36
C MET A 144 6.63 -17.36 29.27
N LEU A 145 6.91 -18.63 29.03
CA LEU A 145 7.77 -19.09 27.95
C LEU A 145 6.90 -19.61 26.79
N LEU A 146 7.06 -19.00 25.63
CA LEU A 146 6.41 -19.38 24.38
C LEU A 146 7.45 -20.05 23.48
N ALA A 147 7.37 -21.36 23.33
CA ALA A 147 8.34 -22.16 22.58
C ALA A 147 7.76 -22.61 21.23
N GLY A 148 8.46 -22.27 20.16
CA GLY A 148 8.36 -22.93 18.86
C GLY A 148 9.37 -24.07 18.73
N THR A 149 9.63 -24.48 17.50
CA THR A 149 10.59 -25.55 17.17
C THR A 149 12.03 -25.07 17.31
N VAL A 150 12.30 -23.84 16.86
CA VAL A 150 13.61 -23.17 16.84
C VAL A 150 13.56 -21.88 17.66
N LEU A 151 12.48 -21.09 17.52
CA LEU A 151 12.26 -19.83 18.23
C LEU A 151 11.72 -20.08 19.64
N VAL A 152 12.32 -19.44 20.62
CA VAL A 152 11.82 -19.40 22.00
C VAL A 152 11.65 -17.94 22.40
N MET A 153 10.46 -17.58 22.87
CA MET A 153 10.12 -16.22 23.31
C MET A 153 9.72 -16.24 24.79
N GLU A 154 10.54 -15.61 25.63
CA GLU A 154 10.26 -15.38 27.05
C GLU A 154 9.54 -14.04 27.21
N VAL A 155 8.36 -14.04 27.81
CA VAL A 155 7.57 -12.84 28.12
C VAL A 155 7.46 -12.72 29.64
N GLU A 156 8.04 -11.65 30.17
CA GLU A 156 7.99 -11.33 31.59
C GLU A 156 7.03 -10.16 31.80
N PHE A 157 6.04 -10.36 32.67
CA PHE A 157 5.13 -9.32 33.08
C PHE A 157 5.49 -8.80 34.48
N SER A 158 5.30 -7.49 34.67
CA SER A 158 5.31 -6.84 35.98
C SER A 158 3.88 -6.52 36.39
N VAL A 159 3.47 -7.00 37.55
CA VAL A 159 2.14 -6.75 38.11
C VAL A 159 2.28 -5.82 39.31
N ASN A 160 1.87 -4.57 39.15
CA ASN A 160 1.79 -3.64 40.28
C ASN A 160 0.47 -3.88 41.04
N ARG A 161 0.59 -4.34 42.29
CA ARG A 161 -0.53 -4.61 43.22
C ARG A 161 -0.66 -3.56 44.35
N GLU A 162 -0.07 -2.37 44.18
CA GLU A 162 -0.23 -1.25 45.14
C GLU A 162 -1.71 -0.90 45.37
N GLU A 163 -2.55 -1.05 44.35
CA GLU A 163 -4.02 -1.02 44.45
C GLU A 163 -4.59 -2.41 44.18
N PRO A 164 -4.94 -3.20 45.21
CA PRO A 164 -5.40 -4.59 45.03
C PRO A 164 -6.69 -4.70 44.21
N LEU A 165 -7.54 -3.67 44.26
CA LEU A 165 -8.79 -3.60 43.48
C LEU A 165 -8.57 -3.17 42.02
N ASN A 166 -7.35 -2.79 41.62
CA ASN A 166 -7.01 -2.36 40.27
C ASN A 166 -5.54 -2.68 39.93
N PRO A 167 -5.18 -3.97 39.86
CA PRO A 167 -3.80 -4.37 39.58
C PRO A 167 -3.39 -3.94 38.16
N LYS A 168 -2.22 -3.30 38.04
CA LYS A 168 -1.69 -2.83 36.75
C LYS A 168 -0.71 -3.84 36.17
N LEU A 169 -0.98 -4.29 34.94
CA LEU A 169 -0.13 -5.22 34.20
C LEU A 169 0.74 -4.48 33.18
N ASP A 170 2.05 -4.54 33.35
CA ASP A 170 3.03 -4.02 32.40
C ASP A 170 3.90 -5.14 31.86
N VAL A 171 4.33 -5.04 30.60
CA VAL A 171 5.33 -5.94 30.03
C VAL A 171 6.70 -5.49 30.51
N ALA A 172 7.34 -6.30 31.36
CA ALA A 172 8.65 -6.00 31.94
C ALA A 172 9.77 -6.26 30.93
N SER A 173 9.73 -7.42 30.27
CA SER A 173 10.68 -7.77 29.22
C SER A 173 10.08 -8.78 28.26
N VAL A 174 10.50 -8.74 27.00
CA VAL A 174 10.31 -9.82 26.03
C VAL A 174 11.69 -10.16 25.50
N LYS A 175 12.05 -11.45 25.48
CA LYS A 175 13.32 -11.92 24.94
C LYS A 175 13.08 -13.05 23.97
N THR A 176 13.60 -12.91 22.77
CA THR A 176 13.65 -13.97 21.76
C THR A 176 15.01 -14.65 21.82
N SER A 177 15.02 -15.96 21.61
CA SER A 177 16.23 -16.77 21.51
C SER A 177 16.02 -17.88 20.49
N TYR A 178 17.11 -18.34 19.88
CA TYR A 178 17.07 -19.37 18.84
C TYR A 178 17.81 -20.63 19.31
N ALA A 179 17.14 -21.77 19.26
CA ALA A 179 17.72 -23.07 19.49
C ALA A 179 18.42 -23.54 18.21
N ILE A 180 19.76 -23.45 18.15
CA ILE A 180 20.53 -23.92 16.99
C ILE A 180 20.70 -25.45 17.09
N PRO A 181 20.18 -26.26 16.15
CA PRO A 181 20.29 -27.72 16.23
C PRO A 181 21.67 -28.31 15.90
N ASN A 182 22.68 -27.50 15.56
CA ASN A 182 23.95 -27.97 15.03
C ASN A 182 25.17 -27.32 15.74
N SER A 183 25.63 -27.98 16.80
CA SER A 183 27.07 -28.11 17.03
C SER A 183 27.35 -29.61 17.23
N GLU A 184 28.36 -30.16 16.57
CA GLU A 184 28.73 -31.59 16.59
C GLU A 184 29.14 -32.13 17.99
N SER A 185 28.92 -31.35 19.06
CA SER A 185 29.29 -31.61 20.44
C SER A 185 28.11 -31.87 21.38
N GLY A 186 26.90 -32.11 20.87
CA GLY A 186 25.74 -32.50 21.69
C GLY A 186 25.27 -31.44 22.71
N LEU A 187 25.75 -30.20 22.57
CA LEU A 187 25.38 -29.05 23.38
C LEU A 187 24.54 -28.10 22.53
N THR A 188 23.29 -27.88 22.94
CA THR A 188 22.43 -26.81 22.40
C THR A 188 22.99 -25.48 22.86
N SER A 189 23.66 -24.73 21.98
CA SER A 189 24.01 -23.34 22.24
C SER A 189 22.84 -22.44 21.85
N ASN A 190 22.23 -21.77 22.83
CA ASN A 190 21.22 -20.75 22.56
C ASN A 190 21.94 -19.49 22.04
N THR A 191 21.57 -19.03 20.85
CA THR A 191 21.95 -17.68 20.42
C THR A 191 20.87 -16.71 20.84
N ASP A 192 21.28 -15.61 21.47
CA ASP A 192 20.41 -14.50 21.80
C ASP A 192 19.75 -13.94 20.54
N GLY A 193 18.48 -13.58 20.65
CA GLY A 193 17.68 -13.00 19.57
C GLY A 193 17.96 -11.52 19.33
N SER A 194 17.09 -10.90 18.53
CA SER A 194 17.23 -9.51 18.14
C SER A 194 16.58 -8.59 19.17
N ILE A 195 17.39 -7.71 19.77
CA ILE A 195 16.92 -6.67 20.71
C ILE A 195 15.82 -5.80 20.06
N SER A 196 15.89 -5.59 18.75
CA SER A 196 14.90 -4.78 18.03
C SER A 196 13.57 -5.52 17.80
N LEU A 197 13.62 -6.84 17.56
CA LEU A 197 12.43 -7.69 17.53
C LEU A 197 11.78 -7.78 18.91
N ASP A 198 12.60 -7.96 19.96
CA ASP A 198 12.18 -7.99 21.35
C ASP A 198 11.42 -6.72 21.75
N ALA A 199 11.98 -5.55 21.43
CA ALA A 199 11.35 -4.26 21.68
C ALA A 199 10.02 -4.10 20.90
N PHE A 200 9.95 -4.59 19.67
CA PHE A 200 8.71 -4.56 18.88
C PHE A 200 7.61 -5.45 19.47
N LEU A 201 7.95 -6.68 19.86
CA LEU A 201 7.01 -7.61 20.47
C LEU A 201 6.54 -7.10 21.84
N ALA A 202 7.47 -6.62 22.67
CA ALA A 202 7.14 -5.96 23.93
C ALA A 202 6.21 -4.78 23.72
N GLY A 203 6.51 -3.88 22.76
CA GLY A 203 5.68 -2.73 22.44
C GLY A 203 4.28 -3.11 21.93
N THR A 204 4.17 -4.19 21.16
CA THR A 204 2.88 -4.67 20.63
C THR A 204 2.00 -5.26 21.73
N ILE A 205 2.58 -6.10 22.61
CA ILE A 205 1.88 -6.66 23.77
C ILE A 205 1.55 -5.54 24.78
N GLN A 206 2.47 -4.59 25.00
CA GLN A 206 2.27 -3.46 25.90
C GLN A 206 1.10 -2.56 25.43
N LYS A 207 0.93 -2.34 24.12
CA LYS A 207 -0.22 -1.60 23.59
C LYS A 207 -1.55 -2.30 23.96
N PHE A 208 -1.60 -3.62 23.85
CA PHE A 208 -2.75 -4.42 24.28
C PHE A 208 -2.98 -4.30 25.80
N CYS A 209 -1.95 -4.46 26.63
CA CYS A 209 -2.05 -4.29 28.08
C CYS A 209 -2.47 -2.87 28.46
N THR A 210 -1.99 -1.85 27.75
CA THR A 210 -2.33 -0.43 28.02
C THR A 210 -3.79 -0.13 27.71
N GLU A 211 -4.36 -0.71 26.65
CA GLU A 211 -5.79 -0.56 26.36
C GLU A 211 -6.66 -1.25 27.42
N LEU A 212 -6.22 -2.40 27.93
CA LEU A 212 -6.90 -3.12 29.02
C LEU A 212 -6.89 -2.37 30.35
N LYS A 213 -5.88 -1.52 30.60
CA LYS A 213 -5.78 -0.68 31.80
C LYS A 213 -6.76 0.47 31.86
N LYS A 214 -7.38 0.85 30.73
CA LYS A 214 -8.33 1.95 30.70
C LYS A 214 -9.54 1.63 31.58
N SER A 215 -10.13 2.65 32.19
CA SER A 215 -11.34 2.47 33.00
C SER A 215 -12.47 1.90 32.15
N GLU A 216 -13.42 1.20 32.74
CA GLU A 216 -14.56 0.61 32.02
C GLU A 216 -15.29 1.61 31.13
N GLU A 217 -15.40 2.88 31.57
CA GLU A 217 -16.05 3.96 30.83
C GLU A 217 -15.28 4.39 29.57
N THR A 218 -13.96 4.15 29.52
CA THR A 218 -13.06 4.60 28.44
C THR A 218 -12.45 3.47 27.63
N ARG A 219 -12.59 2.22 28.10
CA ARG A 219 -12.09 1.01 27.46
C ARG A 219 -12.95 0.67 26.25
N ASP A 220 -12.33 0.55 25.08
CA ASP A 220 -13.01 0.08 23.87
C ASP A 220 -12.76 -1.42 23.64
N PRO A 221 -13.76 -2.31 23.84
CA PRO A 221 -13.61 -3.74 23.61
C PRO A 221 -13.24 -4.09 22.17
N ARG A 222 -13.58 -3.24 21.19
CA ARG A 222 -13.24 -3.46 19.78
C ARG A 222 -11.78 -3.16 19.50
N GLU A 223 -11.23 -2.15 20.14
CA GLU A 223 -9.81 -1.82 20.03
C GLU A 223 -8.95 -2.89 20.69
N VAL A 224 -9.39 -3.41 21.85
CA VAL A 224 -8.77 -4.57 22.51
C VAL A 224 -8.76 -5.78 21.57
N ALA A 225 -9.87 -6.09 20.91
CA ALA A 225 -9.93 -7.16 19.91
C ALA A 225 -8.98 -6.92 18.73
N ARG A 226 -8.93 -5.69 18.22
CA ARG A 226 -8.04 -5.30 17.11
C ARG A 226 -6.57 -5.49 17.48
N LEU A 227 -6.18 -5.09 18.69
CA LEU A 227 -4.82 -5.26 19.21
C LEU A 227 -4.50 -6.74 19.47
N GLY A 228 -5.47 -7.52 19.98
CA GLY A 228 -5.32 -8.97 20.17
C GLY A 228 -5.10 -9.72 18.86
N VAL A 229 -5.89 -9.41 17.82
CA VAL A 229 -5.68 -9.94 16.46
C VAL A 229 -4.30 -9.55 15.94
N ALA A 230 -3.85 -8.32 16.18
CA ALA A 230 -2.52 -7.88 15.76
C ALA A 230 -1.40 -8.70 16.43
N VAL A 231 -1.51 -8.99 17.73
CA VAL A 231 -0.58 -9.89 18.46
C VAL A 231 -0.61 -11.30 17.88
N LEU A 232 -1.79 -11.87 17.69
CA LEU A 232 -1.96 -13.21 17.14
C LEU A 232 -1.36 -13.34 15.74
N ASP A 233 -1.55 -12.34 14.88
CA ASP A 233 -0.99 -12.32 13.53
C ASP A 233 0.55 -12.25 13.56
N GLN A 234 1.14 -11.52 14.51
CA GLN A 234 2.60 -11.53 14.71
C GLN A 234 3.09 -12.93 15.10
N LEU A 235 2.42 -13.57 16.07
CA LEU A 235 2.78 -14.91 16.52
C LEU A 235 2.64 -15.94 15.39
N ARG A 236 1.58 -15.88 14.59
CA ARG A 236 1.39 -16.75 13.42
C ARG A 236 2.50 -16.58 12.39
N TYR A 237 2.91 -15.35 12.12
CA TYR A 237 4.01 -15.08 11.20
C TYR A 237 5.34 -15.61 11.74
N LEU A 238 5.62 -15.41 13.03
CA LEU A 238 6.82 -15.97 13.68
C LEU A 238 6.83 -17.50 13.65
N VAL A 239 5.69 -18.16 13.89
CA VAL A 239 5.58 -19.64 13.79
C VAL A 239 5.77 -20.13 12.35
N MET A 240 5.30 -19.37 11.35
CA MET A 240 5.58 -19.69 9.96
C MET A 240 7.09 -19.65 9.67
N LEU A 241 7.79 -18.60 10.12
CA LEU A 241 9.25 -18.51 10.00
C LEU A 241 9.98 -19.60 10.80
N ASP A 242 9.48 -19.93 11.98
CA ASP A 242 10.00 -21.00 12.83
C ASP A 242 9.96 -22.38 12.14
N ARG A 243 8.84 -22.69 11.48
CA ARG A 243 8.69 -23.93 10.70
C ARG A 243 9.64 -24.01 9.52
N LEU A 244 9.95 -22.87 8.90
CA LEU A 244 10.95 -22.79 7.83
C LEU A 244 12.36 -22.97 8.38
N ALA A 245 12.67 -22.32 9.51
CA ALA A 245 13.95 -22.47 10.18
C ALA A 245 14.19 -23.90 10.73
N ALA A 246 13.14 -24.65 11.03
CA ALA A 246 13.25 -26.05 11.45
C ALA A 246 13.66 -27.00 10.31
N ARG A 247 13.45 -26.62 9.04
CA ARG A 247 13.84 -27.43 7.88
C ARG A 247 15.35 -27.31 7.67
N LYS A 248 16.06 -28.44 7.80
CA LYS A 248 17.53 -28.51 7.68
C LYS A 248 18.02 -28.14 6.27
N ASP A 249 17.18 -28.31 5.26
CA ASP A 249 17.53 -28.13 3.84
C ASP A 249 17.34 -26.67 3.36
N ASP A 250 16.48 -25.88 4.02
CA ASP A 250 16.07 -24.52 3.61
C ASP A 250 16.84 -23.39 4.35
N GLY A 251 18.05 -23.68 4.83
CA GLY A 251 18.93 -22.67 5.45
C GLY A 251 18.78 -22.48 6.96
N GLY A 252 17.91 -23.21 7.66
CA GLY A 252 17.87 -23.23 9.13
C GLY A 252 17.55 -21.86 9.78
N VAL A 253 18.23 -21.53 10.89
CA VAL A 253 18.06 -20.26 11.66
C VAL A 253 18.40 -18.99 10.85
N ARG A 254 18.95 -19.14 9.63
CA ARG A 254 19.29 -18.01 8.74
C ARG A 254 18.11 -17.09 8.45
N TRP A 255 16.88 -17.58 8.44
CA TRP A 255 15.70 -16.74 8.23
C TRP A 255 15.56 -15.61 9.25
N PHE A 256 15.95 -15.84 10.51
CA PHE A 256 15.91 -14.81 11.54
C PHE A 256 17.19 -13.96 11.52
N VAL A 257 18.36 -14.60 11.39
CA VAL A 257 19.67 -13.94 11.41
C VAL A 257 19.86 -13.01 10.21
N ASP A 258 19.42 -13.42 9.02
CA ASP A 258 19.66 -12.69 7.78
C ASP A 258 18.74 -11.45 7.67
N ILE A 259 17.55 -11.48 8.28
CA ILE A 259 16.69 -10.28 8.37
C ILE A 259 17.38 -9.22 9.26
N ASP A 260 17.91 -9.59 10.41
CA ASP A 260 18.62 -8.66 11.29
C ASP A 260 19.89 -8.09 10.62
N GLN A 261 20.65 -8.94 9.93
CA GLN A 261 21.81 -8.51 9.15
C GLN A 261 21.40 -7.55 8.03
N LEU A 262 20.33 -7.87 7.30
CA LEU A 262 19.79 -7.01 6.26
C LEU A 262 19.33 -5.66 6.83
N CYS A 263 18.66 -5.64 7.99
CA CYS A 263 18.27 -4.40 8.66
C CYS A 263 19.49 -3.51 8.94
N SER A 264 20.57 -4.08 9.49
CA SER A 264 21.81 -3.34 9.79
C SER A 264 22.49 -2.78 8.53
N ILE A 265 22.52 -3.56 7.44
CA ILE A 265 23.07 -3.13 6.15
C ILE A 265 22.23 -1.98 5.58
N LEU A 266 20.90 -2.11 5.62
CA LEU A 266 19.98 -1.10 5.09
C LEU A 266 20.04 0.20 5.90
N GLU A 267 20.10 0.12 7.23
CA GLU A 267 20.25 1.31 8.09
C GLU A 267 21.58 2.04 7.81
N THR A 268 22.67 1.28 7.64
CA THR A 268 23.99 1.84 7.29
C THR A 268 23.98 2.50 5.91
N PHE A 269 23.28 1.90 4.94
CA PHE A 269 23.11 2.45 3.61
C PHE A 269 22.26 3.73 3.64
N SER A 270 21.14 3.74 4.35
CA SER A 270 20.32 4.94 4.51
C SER A 270 21.04 6.07 5.26
N LYS A 271 21.97 5.73 6.16
CA LYS A 271 22.86 6.70 6.81
C LYS A 271 23.79 7.38 5.80
N SER A 272 24.44 6.63 4.93
CA SER A 272 25.34 7.22 3.93
C SER A 272 24.58 8.09 2.92
N GLU A 273 23.37 7.69 2.53
CA GLU A 273 22.48 8.49 1.69
C GLU A 273 22.03 9.78 2.38
N ALA A 274 21.64 9.71 3.65
CA ALA A 274 21.25 10.89 4.42
C ALA A 274 22.42 11.87 4.57
N GLU A 275 23.63 11.38 4.81
CA GLU A 275 24.85 12.21 4.87
C GLU A 275 25.18 12.85 3.51
N ALA A 276 24.96 12.13 2.40
CA ALA A 276 25.11 12.67 1.05
C ALA A 276 24.09 13.80 0.74
N VAL A 277 22.84 13.64 1.16
CA VAL A 277 21.82 14.70 1.01
C VAL A 277 22.12 15.90 1.91
N ALA A 278 22.48 15.66 3.17
CA ALA A 278 22.82 16.71 4.12
C ALA A 278 24.01 17.56 3.65
N SER A 279 25.07 16.90 3.16
CA SER A 279 26.24 17.58 2.58
C SER A 279 25.91 18.32 1.29
N SER A 280 25.12 17.73 0.38
CA SER A 280 24.64 18.38 -0.85
C SER A 280 23.82 19.65 -0.60
N LEU A 281 23.11 19.74 0.53
CA LEU A 281 22.29 20.89 0.90
C LEU A 281 22.98 21.85 1.87
N ALA A 282 24.21 21.54 2.31
CA ALA A 282 24.92 22.25 3.37
C ALA A 282 24.11 22.39 4.69
N VAL A 283 23.38 21.33 5.08
CA VAL A 283 22.59 21.26 6.33
C VAL A 283 23.15 20.17 7.24
N GLN A 284 23.03 20.32 8.56
CA GLN A 284 23.51 19.31 9.52
C GLN A 284 22.70 18.01 9.52
N ARG A 285 21.42 18.07 9.12
CA ARG A 285 20.47 16.95 9.09
C ARG A 285 19.74 16.97 7.75
N ALA A 286 19.57 15.80 7.14
CA ALA A 286 18.85 15.70 5.88
C ALA A 286 17.33 15.88 6.12
N PRO A 287 16.66 16.77 5.36
CA PRO A 287 15.21 16.85 5.38
C PRO A 287 14.56 15.54 4.92
N LEU A 288 13.67 14.95 5.72
CA LEU A 288 13.02 13.67 5.40
C LEU A 288 12.32 13.69 4.04
N ASP A 289 11.64 14.78 3.73
CA ASP A 289 10.94 14.95 2.46
C ASP A 289 11.87 14.97 1.24
N ILE A 290 13.04 15.61 1.33
CA ILE A 290 14.06 15.58 0.26
C ILE A 290 14.76 14.22 0.20
N TYR A 291 15.02 13.60 1.35
CA TYR A 291 15.58 12.25 1.41
C TYR A 291 14.68 11.26 0.64
N LEU A 292 13.37 11.25 0.92
CA LEU A 292 12.45 10.33 0.26
C LEU A 292 12.35 10.56 -1.27
N LEU A 293 12.53 11.80 -1.75
CA LEU A 293 12.50 12.13 -3.19
C LEU A 293 13.83 11.86 -3.91
N ARG A 294 14.96 11.77 -3.21
CA ARG A 294 16.30 11.65 -3.85
C ARG A 294 17.00 10.33 -3.56
N CYS A 295 16.67 9.68 -2.46
CA CYS A 295 17.33 8.48 -1.95
C CYS A 295 16.38 7.29 -2.01
N HIS A 296 16.87 6.11 -1.66
CA HIS A 296 16.00 4.94 -1.57
C HIS A 296 14.99 5.07 -0.42
N ALA A 297 13.93 4.26 -0.45
CA ALA A 297 12.89 4.27 0.59
C ALA A 297 13.49 3.97 1.97
N LEU A 298 13.06 4.70 2.99
CA LEU A 298 13.67 4.62 4.31
C LEU A 298 13.30 3.29 5.02
N PRO A 299 14.26 2.43 5.38
CA PRO A 299 13.98 1.20 6.11
C PRO A 299 13.59 1.52 7.55
N LEU A 300 12.48 0.93 7.98
CA LEU A 300 11.90 0.98 9.32
C LEU A 300 11.70 -0.46 9.78
N PRO A 301 12.77 -1.12 10.27
CA PRO A 301 12.68 -2.50 10.73
C PRO A 301 11.71 -2.59 11.91
N TYR A 302 10.94 -3.69 11.94
CA TYR A 302 10.03 -4.01 13.03
C TYR A 302 9.02 -2.91 13.37
N LEU A 303 8.55 -2.16 12.37
CA LEU A 303 7.56 -1.09 12.59
C LEU A 303 6.15 -1.66 12.79
N THR A 304 5.77 -2.62 11.97
CA THR A 304 4.37 -3.07 11.85
C THR A 304 4.18 -4.58 11.83
N SER A 305 5.25 -5.30 11.51
CA SER A 305 5.34 -6.76 11.46
C SER A 305 6.75 -7.19 11.86
N PRO A 306 7.03 -8.49 12.07
CA PRO A 306 8.34 -9.01 12.47
C PRO A 306 9.23 -9.11 11.21
N SER A 307 9.32 -8.00 10.47
CA SER A 307 10.01 -7.87 9.18
C SER A 307 10.33 -6.40 8.88
N ILE A 308 10.89 -6.15 7.69
CA ILE A 308 11.32 -4.82 7.24
C ILE A 308 10.15 -4.08 6.61
N THR A 309 9.85 -2.88 7.11
CA THR A 309 8.90 -1.96 6.48
C THR A 309 9.66 -0.79 5.87
N PHE A 310 9.36 -0.42 4.64
CA PHE A 310 9.95 0.72 3.95
C PHE A 310 8.97 1.89 3.93
N LEU A 311 9.44 3.07 4.31
CA LEU A 311 8.72 4.32 4.11
C LEU A 311 9.02 4.84 2.71
N VAL A 312 8.01 4.79 1.85
CA VAL A 312 8.14 5.06 0.41
C VAL A 312 7.90 6.53 0.11
N TYR A 313 6.87 7.10 0.73
CA TYR A 313 6.45 8.47 0.48
C TYR A 313 5.78 9.07 1.71
N VAL A 314 5.95 10.37 1.92
CA VAL A 314 5.25 11.18 2.93
C VAL A 314 4.70 12.42 2.26
N SER A 315 3.40 12.67 2.44
CA SER A 315 2.73 13.86 1.93
C SER A 315 3.31 15.13 2.56
N PRO A 316 3.31 16.26 1.84
CA PRO A 316 3.79 17.53 2.39
C PRO A 316 3.08 17.93 3.69
N GLN A 317 1.79 17.64 3.81
CA GLN A 317 1.00 17.92 5.01
C GLN A 317 1.49 17.13 6.22
N VAL A 318 1.74 15.82 6.05
CA VAL A 318 2.24 14.95 7.12
C VAL A 318 3.65 15.35 7.54
N TYR A 319 4.53 15.60 6.58
CA TYR A 319 5.90 16.06 6.87
C TYR A 319 5.88 17.37 7.69
N LEU A 320 5.05 18.34 7.30
CA LEU A 320 4.96 19.61 8.03
C LEU A 320 4.37 19.42 9.42
N SER A 321 3.35 18.56 9.56
CA SER A 321 2.75 18.23 10.86
C SER A 321 3.76 17.60 11.81
N LEU A 322 4.55 16.64 11.31
CA LEU A 322 5.65 16.02 12.06
C LEU A 322 6.71 17.05 12.46
N LYS A 323 7.07 17.95 11.55
CA LYS A 323 8.05 19.00 11.86
C LYS A 323 7.57 19.97 12.95
N THR A 324 6.26 20.22 13.02
CA THR A 324 5.67 21.12 14.02
C THR A 324 5.38 20.46 15.36
N SER A 325 5.23 19.13 15.41
CA SER A 325 4.96 18.46 16.68
C SER A 325 6.18 18.51 17.62
N PRO A 326 5.95 18.67 18.93
CA PRO A 326 7.03 18.85 19.88
C PRO A 326 7.96 17.63 19.87
N PRO A 327 9.29 17.85 19.93
CA PRO A 327 10.24 16.75 20.00
C PRO A 327 9.99 15.93 21.27
N SER A 328 10.06 14.61 21.17
CA SER A 328 9.98 13.73 22.33
C SER A 328 11.08 14.11 23.33
N PRO A 329 10.77 14.23 24.64
CA PRO A 329 11.75 14.59 25.67
C PRO A 329 12.84 13.51 25.88
N PHE A 330 12.67 12.32 25.29
CA PHE A 330 13.63 11.23 25.34
C PHE A 330 14.24 11.03 23.95
N SER A 331 15.27 11.81 23.60
CA SER A 331 16.16 11.45 22.49
C SER A 331 17.33 10.64 23.06
N PRO A 332 17.46 9.34 22.75
CA PRO A 332 18.64 8.58 23.16
C PRO A 332 19.91 9.17 22.52
N PRO A 333 21.06 9.11 23.22
CA PRO A 333 22.34 9.59 22.69
C PRO A 333 22.80 8.71 21.52
N GLU A 334 23.24 9.37 20.43
CA GLU A 334 23.97 8.80 19.29
C GLU A 334 23.58 7.38 18.85
N SER A 335 22.40 7.24 18.25
CA SER A 335 22.02 6.03 17.53
C SER A 335 22.76 5.91 16.18
N ASN A 336 23.05 4.69 15.73
CA ASN A 336 23.59 4.39 14.39
C ASN A 336 22.63 4.74 13.23
N LEU A 337 21.46 5.31 13.52
CA LEU A 337 20.42 5.67 12.58
C LEU A 337 20.78 6.92 11.75
N PRO A 338 20.19 7.09 10.55
CA PRO A 338 20.45 8.24 9.71
C PRO A 338 20.04 9.56 10.38
N LYS A 339 20.85 10.61 10.18
CA LYS A 339 20.63 11.94 10.77
C LYS A 339 19.60 12.74 9.97
N LEU A 340 18.33 12.49 10.27
CA LEU A 340 17.19 13.19 9.66
C LEU A 340 16.72 14.38 10.51
N ASP A 341 16.03 15.32 9.90
CA ASP A 341 15.44 16.47 10.59
C ASP A 341 14.30 16.08 11.53
N ILE A 342 13.57 15.01 11.23
CA ILE A 342 12.56 14.38 12.10
C ILE A 342 13.20 13.18 12.83
N PRO A 343 13.17 13.15 14.19
CA PRO A 343 13.64 12.01 14.97
C PRO A 343 12.90 10.71 14.64
N PHE A 344 13.63 9.58 14.66
CA PHE A 344 13.09 8.25 14.37
C PHE A 344 11.98 7.83 15.32
N ASP A 345 12.08 8.13 16.61
CA ASP A 345 11.07 7.73 17.59
C ASP A 345 9.73 8.39 17.30
N GLN A 346 9.77 9.66 16.90
CA GLN A 346 8.61 10.43 16.51
C GLN A 346 8.00 9.90 15.21
N LEU A 347 8.84 9.59 14.21
CA LEU A 347 8.41 9.00 12.94
C LEU A 347 7.77 7.62 13.15
N ARG A 348 8.39 6.74 13.92
CA ARG A 348 7.87 5.39 14.24
C ARG A 348 6.56 5.47 15.01
N SER A 349 6.48 6.35 16.02
CA SER A 349 5.25 6.57 16.79
C SER A 349 4.09 7.02 15.89
N TYR A 350 4.34 8.02 15.04
CA TYR A 350 3.35 8.52 14.09
C TYR A 350 2.90 7.43 13.11
N LEU A 351 3.82 6.77 12.41
CA LEU A 351 3.49 5.75 11.39
C LEU A 351 2.81 4.51 11.98
N SER A 352 3.03 4.22 13.26
CA SER A 352 2.36 3.13 13.96
C SER A 352 0.89 3.42 14.29
N THR A 353 0.49 4.70 14.36
CA THR A 353 -0.85 5.15 14.76
C THR A 353 -1.64 5.79 13.62
N HIS A 354 -1.00 6.66 12.83
CA HIS A 354 -1.60 7.46 11.76
C HIS A 354 -0.85 7.23 10.45
N ARG A 355 -1.60 6.91 9.37
CA ARG A 355 -1.02 6.60 8.05
C ARG A 355 -1.65 7.35 6.89
N GLN A 356 -2.60 8.24 7.15
CA GLN A 356 -3.14 9.09 6.09
C GLN A 356 -2.03 10.00 5.56
N GLY A 357 -1.79 9.96 4.25
CA GLY A 357 -0.71 10.72 3.60
C GLY A 357 0.70 10.15 3.84
N ALA A 358 0.85 8.88 4.24
CA ALA A 358 2.14 8.19 4.28
C ALA A 358 2.03 6.79 3.65
N THR A 359 2.90 6.47 2.70
CA THR A 359 2.92 5.18 2.00
C THR A 359 4.00 4.29 2.58
N LEU A 360 3.59 3.13 3.09
CA LEU A 360 4.48 2.09 3.62
C LEU A 360 4.40 0.83 2.77
N ALA A 361 5.51 0.12 2.69
CA ALA A 361 5.59 -1.18 2.03
C ALA A 361 6.30 -2.17 2.96
N THR A 362 5.64 -3.26 3.33
CA THR A 362 6.21 -4.26 4.23
C THR A 362 6.67 -5.46 3.43
N LEU A 363 7.95 -5.82 3.55
CA LEU A 363 8.48 -7.03 2.94
C LEU A 363 8.08 -8.22 3.82
N LEU A 364 7.30 -9.17 3.28
CA LEU A 364 6.81 -10.33 4.01
C LEU A 364 7.13 -11.60 3.22
N LEU A 365 7.41 -12.68 3.93
CA LEU A 365 7.44 -14.00 3.31
C LEU A 365 6.02 -14.56 3.30
N SER A 366 5.53 -14.98 2.14
CA SER A 366 4.19 -15.59 2.01
C SER A 366 4.33 -17.01 1.49
N PRO A 367 3.52 -17.97 1.97
CA PRO A 367 3.43 -19.28 1.31
C PRO A 367 2.96 -19.09 -0.13
N LEU A 368 3.54 -19.86 -1.03
CA LEU A 368 3.20 -19.91 -2.44
C LEU A 368 1.89 -20.68 -2.58
N THR A 369 0.79 -19.96 -2.78
CA THR A 369 -0.44 -20.58 -3.31
C THR A 369 -0.18 -20.92 -4.78
N ASP A 370 -0.65 -22.08 -5.26
CA ASP A 370 -0.38 -22.72 -6.58
C ASP A 370 -0.65 -21.86 -7.85
N SER A 371 -0.88 -20.56 -7.71
CA SER A 371 -1.35 -19.62 -8.74
C SER A 371 -0.32 -18.57 -9.19
N GLN A 372 0.99 -18.76 -8.96
CA GLN A 372 1.95 -17.76 -9.45
C GLN A 372 2.18 -17.88 -10.97
N LEU A 373 1.92 -16.76 -11.64
CA LEU A 373 2.03 -16.58 -13.10
C LEU A 373 3.46 -16.28 -13.57
N PHE A 374 4.42 -16.11 -12.66
CA PHE A 374 5.77 -15.66 -12.99
C PHE A 374 6.82 -16.68 -12.50
N PRO A 375 7.57 -17.32 -13.41
CA PRO A 375 8.73 -18.11 -13.01
C PRO A 375 9.81 -17.19 -12.43
N ALA A 376 10.62 -17.72 -11.49
CA ALA A 376 11.78 -17.03 -10.94
C ALA A 376 12.63 -16.46 -12.08
N SER A 377 12.89 -15.14 -12.05
CA SER A 377 13.51 -14.46 -13.17
C SER A 377 14.96 -14.94 -13.36
N LEU A 378 15.32 -15.24 -14.62
CA LEU A 378 16.73 -15.32 -15.00
C LEU A 378 17.27 -13.90 -14.94
N SER A 379 18.05 -13.59 -13.90
CA SER A 379 18.60 -12.25 -13.68
C SER A 379 19.50 -11.86 -14.87
N MET A 380 18.99 -11.01 -15.77
CA MET A 380 19.83 -10.30 -16.73
C MET A 380 20.49 -9.10 -16.04
N PRO A 381 21.78 -8.81 -16.28
CA PRO A 381 22.40 -7.57 -15.81
C PRO A 381 21.78 -6.38 -16.56
N SER A 382 20.76 -5.75 -15.98
CA SER A 382 20.17 -4.52 -16.53
C SER A 382 21.04 -3.28 -16.27
N LEU A 383 20.97 -2.34 -17.21
CA LEU A 383 21.79 -1.12 -17.41
C LEU A 383 21.72 -0.04 -16.29
N ILE A 384 21.15 -0.33 -15.12
CA ILE A 384 21.03 0.61 -14.00
C ILE A 384 21.72 0.00 -12.79
N SER A 385 22.76 0.67 -12.28
CA SER A 385 23.56 0.27 -11.12
C SER A 385 22.78 0.45 -9.81
N ARG A 386 21.75 -0.36 -9.59
CA ARG A 386 21.07 -0.44 -8.29
C ARG A 386 21.88 -1.34 -7.34
N PRO A 387 21.98 -0.99 -6.04
CA PRO A 387 22.65 -1.85 -5.07
C PRO A 387 21.90 -3.18 -4.95
N THR A 388 22.61 -4.28 -5.20
CA THR A 388 22.07 -5.64 -5.08
C THR A 388 22.49 -6.23 -3.75
N PHE A 389 21.54 -6.43 -2.85
CA PHE A 389 21.68 -7.32 -1.71
C PHE A 389 20.75 -8.51 -1.92
N PRO A 390 21.23 -9.76 -1.82
CA PRO A 390 20.34 -10.90 -1.84
C PRO A 390 19.49 -10.87 -0.54
N PRO A 391 18.15 -10.88 -0.63
CA PRO A 391 17.31 -11.07 0.55
C PRO A 391 17.36 -12.54 0.96
N CYS A 392 18.44 -12.96 1.65
CA CYS A 392 18.67 -14.34 2.15
C CYS A 392 18.75 -15.38 0.98
N PRO A 393 19.45 -16.54 1.11
CA PRO A 393 19.82 -17.32 -0.07
C PRO A 393 18.65 -18.17 -0.60
N VAL A 394 18.53 -18.19 -1.92
CA VAL A 394 17.75 -19.17 -2.69
C VAL A 394 18.37 -20.55 -2.46
N GLY A 395 17.80 -21.34 -1.55
CA GLY A 395 18.02 -22.78 -1.55
C GLY A 395 17.40 -23.34 -2.83
N GLU A 396 18.15 -24.14 -3.59
CA GLU A 396 17.71 -24.75 -4.87
C GLU A 396 16.65 -25.86 -4.68
N SER A 397 15.79 -25.81 -3.66
CA SER A 397 14.87 -26.91 -3.36
C SER A 397 13.55 -26.42 -2.78
N ASP A 398 12.46 -26.81 -3.45
CA ASP A 398 11.03 -26.62 -3.14
C ASP A 398 10.46 -25.20 -2.99
N ALA A 399 9.91 -24.74 -4.12
CA ALA A 399 9.09 -23.56 -4.37
C ALA A 399 7.80 -23.47 -3.52
N GLN A 400 7.91 -23.30 -2.20
CA GLN A 400 6.75 -23.16 -1.30
C GLN A 400 6.56 -21.78 -0.70
N HIS A 401 7.54 -20.86 -0.81
CA HIS A 401 7.45 -19.52 -0.23
C HIS A 401 8.06 -18.47 -1.16
N VAL A 402 7.50 -17.26 -1.13
CA VAL A 402 7.90 -16.13 -1.97
C VAL A 402 7.93 -14.86 -1.16
N TRP A 403 8.93 -14.02 -1.38
CA TRP A 403 8.97 -12.69 -0.79
C TRP A 403 7.95 -11.80 -1.50
N VAL A 404 7.15 -11.09 -0.71
CA VAL A 404 6.07 -10.23 -1.20
C VAL A 404 6.21 -8.88 -0.53
N LEU A 405 6.21 -7.84 -1.34
CA LEU A 405 6.09 -6.47 -0.90
C LEU A 405 4.60 -6.12 -0.76
N ASP A 406 4.15 -5.91 0.48
CA ASP A 406 2.75 -5.62 0.81
C ASP A 406 2.53 -4.13 1.10
N PHE A 407 1.69 -3.49 0.29
CA PHE A 407 1.25 -2.09 0.43
C PHE A 407 -0.08 -1.95 1.18
N THR A 408 -0.76 -3.07 1.49
CA THR A 408 -2.06 -3.10 2.17
C THR A 408 -1.94 -3.27 3.68
N HIS A 409 -0.75 -3.58 4.18
CA HIS A 409 -0.47 -3.91 5.58
C HIS A 409 -1.40 -5.03 6.08
N GLY A 410 -1.36 -6.18 5.42
CA GLY A 410 -2.19 -7.34 5.73
C GLY A 410 -3.67 -7.14 5.38
N GLY A 411 -4.00 -6.30 4.39
CA GLY A 411 -5.37 -6.03 3.95
C GLY A 411 -6.12 -4.96 4.77
N LYS A 412 -5.44 -4.24 5.68
CA LYS A 412 -6.04 -3.15 6.46
C LYS A 412 -6.33 -1.91 5.62
N PHE A 413 -5.54 -1.70 4.56
CA PHE A 413 -5.69 -0.58 3.63
C PHE A 413 -5.93 -1.08 2.21
N PRO A 414 -6.62 -0.31 1.36
CA PRO A 414 -6.96 -0.72 -0.01
C PRO A 414 -5.75 -0.85 -0.95
N GLY A 415 -4.58 -0.34 -0.56
CA GLY A 415 -3.37 -0.30 -1.38
C GLY A 415 -3.13 1.06 -2.02
N VAL A 416 -2.23 1.12 -3.00
CA VAL A 416 -1.87 2.36 -3.72
C VAL A 416 -2.51 2.38 -5.09
N VAL A 417 -3.20 3.48 -5.45
CA VAL A 417 -3.71 3.63 -6.82
C VAL A 417 -2.54 3.87 -7.78
N VAL A 418 -2.42 3.01 -8.79
CA VAL A 418 -1.35 3.03 -9.80
C VAL A 418 -1.95 3.02 -11.20
N SER A 419 -1.27 3.70 -12.13
CA SER A 419 -1.61 3.65 -13.56
C SER A 419 -1.11 2.35 -14.20
N GLN A 420 -1.68 1.97 -15.35
CA GLN A 420 -1.28 0.77 -16.09
C GLN A 420 0.20 0.82 -16.53
N SER A 421 0.68 1.97 -16.97
CA SER A 421 2.06 2.20 -17.38
C SER A 421 3.04 1.98 -16.23
N ARG A 422 2.68 2.43 -15.01
CA ARG A 422 3.47 2.19 -13.79
C ARG A 422 3.44 0.73 -13.37
N LEU A 423 2.33 0.02 -13.55
CA LEU A 423 2.29 -1.43 -13.36
C LEU A 423 3.20 -2.17 -14.35
N ARG A 424 3.17 -1.81 -15.63
CA ARG A 424 4.08 -2.39 -16.63
C ARG A 424 5.54 -2.11 -16.30
N GLU A 425 5.85 -0.94 -15.76
CA GLU A 425 7.21 -0.64 -15.31
C GLU A 425 7.64 -1.54 -14.14
N MET A 426 6.75 -1.81 -13.18
CA MET A 426 7.01 -2.79 -12.11
C MET A 426 7.18 -4.21 -12.68
N GLU A 427 6.37 -4.58 -13.67
CA GLU A 427 6.49 -5.87 -14.35
C GLU A 427 7.85 -6.01 -15.05
N LEU A 428 8.34 -4.95 -15.71
CA LEU A 428 9.67 -4.92 -16.32
C LEU A 428 10.80 -4.99 -15.29
N VAL A 429 10.59 -4.53 -14.06
CA VAL A 429 11.55 -4.68 -12.96
C VAL A 429 11.64 -6.15 -12.51
N ILE A 430 10.51 -6.84 -12.43
CA ILE A 430 10.44 -8.25 -11.96
C ILE A 430 10.83 -9.22 -13.07
N ASN A 431 10.30 -9.01 -14.28
CA ASN A 431 10.55 -9.82 -15.46
C ASN A 431 10.95 -8.92 -16.64
N PRO A 432 12.24 -8.59 -16.79
CA PRO A 432 12.71 -7.70 -17.87
C PRO A 432 12.49 -8.28 -19.28
N LEU A 433 12.24 -9.59 -19.41
CA LEU A 433 12.01 -10.28 -20.68
C LEU A 433 10.51 -10.40 -21.04
N SER A 434 9.59 -10.13 -20.09
CA SER A 434 8.13 -10.15 -20.33
C SER A 434 7.68 -9.26 -21.48
N GLY A 435 8.41 -8.17 -21.74
CA GLY A 435 8.13 -7.22 -22.82
C GLY A 435 8.33 -7.78 -24.24
N MET A 436 9.06 -8.89 -24.41
CA MET A 436 9.28 -9.50 -25.74
C MET A 436 8.13 -10.41 -26.18
N ASP A 437 7.49 -11.12 -25.24
CA ASP A 437 6.40 -12.05 -25.56
C ASP A 437 5.01 -11.38 -25.59
N SER A 438 4.85 -10.23 -24.91
CA SER A 438 3.62 -9.41 -24.91
C SER A 438 3.40 -8.60 -26.20
N MET A 439 4.13 -8.89 -27.29
CA MET A 439 4.03 -8.17 -28.57
C MET A 439 2.67 -8.30 -29.29
N SER A 440 1.70 -9.08 -28.77
CA SER A 440 0.48 -9.41 -29.53
C SER A 440 -0.85 -9.42 -28.76
N THR A 441 -0.84 -9.23 -27.44
CA THR A 441 -2.07 -9.05 -26.65
C THR A 441 -2.12 -7.66 -26.08
N GLY A 442 -2.64 -6.71 -26.86
CA GLY A 442 -3.26 -5.54 -26.26
C GLY A 442 -4.32 -6.04 -25.28
N MET A 443 -4.04 -5.97 -23.97
CA MET A 443 -5.08 -6.11 -22.96
C MET A 443 -6.14 -5.08 -23.31
N MET A 444 -7.21 -5.52 -23.97
CA MET A 444 -8.35 -4.68 -24.25
C MET A 444 -8.84 -4.18 -22.89
N SER A 445 -8.66 -2.88 -22.64
CA SER A 445 -9.19 -2.20 -21.47
C SER A 445 -10.71 -2.20 -21.60
N PHE A 446 -11.34 -3.28 -21.13
CA PHE A 446 -12.79 -3.38 -21.09
C PHE A 446 -13.29 -2.58 -19.89
N GLY A 447 -13.56 -1.29 -20.12
CA GLY A 447 -14.50 -0.51 -19.32
C GLY A 447 -14.05 -0.07 -17.92
N THR A 448 -12.77 -0.15 -17.57
CA THR A 448 -12.25 0.44 -16.33
C THR A 448 -11.94 1.92 -16.58
N GLY A 449 -12.60 2.82 -15.84
CA GLY A 449 -12.37 4.26 -15.94
C GLY A 449 -10.91 4.66 -15.66
N SER A 450 -10.57 5.92 -15.97
CA SER A 450 -9.23 6.48 -15.76
C SER A 450 -8.72 6.22 -14.33
N TRP A 451 -7.43 5.93 -14.16
CA TRP A 451 -6.83 5.74 -12.83
C TRP A 451 -7.02 6.94 -11.91
N VAL A 452 -7.12 8.14 -12.49
CA VAL A 452 -7.43 9.37 -11.77
C VAL A 452 -8.85 9.33 -11.21
N ALA A 453 -9.82 8.79 -11.95
CA ALA A 453 -11.19 8.63 -11.46
C ALA A 453 -11.25 7.63 -10.29
N LEU A 454 -10.44 6.55 -10.34
CA LEU A 454 -10.29 5.62 -9.22
C LEU A 454 -9.67 6.30 -7.98
N LEU A 455 -8.70 7.19 -8.18
CA LEU A 455 -8.07 7.96 -7.10
C LEU A 455 -9.03 8.97 -6.46
N LEU A 456 -9.74 9.75 -7.28
CA LEU A 456 -10.59 10.86 -6.82
C LEU A 456 -11.96 10.40 -6.32
N ASN A 457 -12.51 9.32 -6.90
CA ASN A 457 -13.81 8.78 -6.52
C ASN A 457 -13.80 7.24 -6.45
N PRO A 458 -13.23 6.66 -5.37
CA PRO A 458 -13.11 5.21 -5.24
C PRO A 458 -14.47 4.50 -5.08
N SER A 459 -15.52 5.20 -4.65
CA SER A 459 -16.84 4.63 -4.38
C SER A 459 -17.72 4.54 -5.62
N ASN A 460 -17.52 5.42 -6.60
CA ASN A 460 -18.28 5.43 -7.84
C ASN A 460 -17.40 6.02 -8.96
N PRO A 461 -16.59 5.20 -9.67
CA PRO A 461 -15.76 5.65 -10.77
C PRO A 461 -16.64 5.94 -12.00
N VAL A 462 -17.46 6.99 -11.93
CA VAL A 462 -18.17 7.51 -13.10
C VAL A 462 -17.13 8.11 -14.03
N SER A 463 -17.08 7.62 -15.27
CA SER A 463 -16.17 8.10 -16.30
C SER A 463 -16.63 9.48 -16.80
N SER A 464 -16.39 10.54 -16.02
CA SER A 464 -16.43 11.91 -16.53
C SER A 464 -15.14 12.22 -17.25
N GLU A 465 -15.16 12.80 -18.44
CA GLU A 465 -13.94 13.15 -19.18
C GLU A 465 -13.07 14.21 -18.46
N ARG A 466 -13.70 15.00 -17.57
CA ARG A 466 -13.08 16.16 -16.91
C ARG A 466 -13.51 16.33 -15.47
N TYR A 467 -12.57 16.82 -14.66
CA TYR A 467 -12.80 17.24 -13.29
C TYR A 467 -12.49 18.73 -13.14
N THR A 468 -13.27 19.42 -12.31
CA THR A 468 -13.04 20.83 -11.99
C THR A 468 -12.85 21.03 -10.49
N ALA A 469 -11.96 21.95 -10.13
CA ALA A 469 -11.71 22.34 -8.75
C ALA A 469 -11.46 23.86 -8.68
N VAL A 470 -11.81 24.47 -7.55
CA VAL A 470 -11.49 25.88 -7.28
C VAL A 470 -10.39 25.95 -6.24
N TYR A 471 -9.20 26.39 -6.64
CA TYR A 471 -8.09 26.62 -5.73
C TYR A 471 -8.12 28.06 -5.21
N ARG A 472 -8.17 28.22 -3.89
CA ARG A 472 -8.12 29.52 -3.21
C ARG A 472 -6.77 29.67 -2.51
N SER A 473 -6.06 30.76 -2.82
CA SER A 473 -4.80 31.07 -2.16
C SER A 473 -5.02 31.42 -0.68
N PRO A 474 -4.31 30.77 0.27
CA PRO A 474 -4.39 31.12 1.69
C PRO A 474 -4.05 32.58 1.98
N THR A 475 -3.21 33.20 1.14
CA THR A 475 -2.76 34.59 1.29
C THR A 475 -3.57 35.57 0.43
N SER A 476 -4.57 35.10 -0.32
CA SER A 476 -5.39 35.91 -1.25
C SER A 476 -4.57 36.81 -2.20
N THR A 477 -3.36 36.38 -2.57
CA THR A 477 -2.42 37.14 -3.40
C THR A 477 -2.80 37.19 -4.88
N HIS A 478 -3.61 36.25 -5.33
CA HIS A 478 -4.18 36.18 -6.67
C HIS A 478 -5.67 35.79 -6.57
N PRO A 479 -6.47 36.08 -7.60
CA PRO A 479 -7.84 35.57 -7.71
C PRO A 479 -7.88 34.04 -7.64
N PRO A 480 -9.02 33.44 -7.22
CA PRO A 480 -9.19 31.99 -7.24
C PRO A 480 -8.88 31.38 -8.60
N LEU A 481 -8.25 30.21 -8.61
CA LEU A 481 -7.93 29.47 -9.83
C LEU A 481 -9.05 28.45 -10.10
N GLN A 482 -9.59 28.46 -11.30
CA GLN A 482 -10.51 27.43 -11.78
C GLN A 482 -9.69 26.37 -12.51
N LEU A 483 -9.35 25.30 -11.78
CA LEU A 483 -8.59 24.18 -12.29
C LEU A 483 -9.52 23.26 -13.10
N ARG A 484 -9.08 22.86 -14.30
CA ARG A 484 -9.76 21.90 -15.17
C ARG A 484 -8.79 20.76 -15.47
N LEU A 485 -9.03 19.59 -14.90
CA LEU A 485 -8.21 18.40 -15.09
C LEU A 485 -8.77 17.57 -16.24
N THR A 486 -7.97 17.41 -17.29
CA THR A 486 -8.24 16.47 -18.38
C THR A 486 -7.75 15.09 -17.97
N LEU A 487 -8.64 14.10 -17.96
CA LEU A 487 -8.28 12.75 -17.56
C LEU A 487 -7.42 12.04 -18.61
N PRO A 488 -6.36 11.32 -18.20
CA PRO A 488 -5.67 10.40 -19.09
C PRO A 488 -6.56 9.19 -19.40
N GLU A 489 -6.56 8.76 -20.67
CA GLU A 489 -7.22 7.53 -21.13
C GLU A 489 -6.40 6.28 -20.74
N GLU A 490 -6.18 6.10 -19.44
CA GLU A 490 -5.36 5.01 -18.92
C GLU A 490 -6.04 4.36 -17.71
N PRO A 491 -6.22 3.02 -17.70
CA PRO A 491 -6.92 2.35 -16.61
C PRO A 491 -6.09 2.36 -15.32
N GLY A 492 -6.80 2.39 -14.19
CA GLY A 492 -6.20 2.35 -12.86
C GLY A 492 -6.39 1.04 -12.14
N PHE A 493 -5.47 0.77 -11.22
CA PHE A 493 -5.47 -0.42 -10.39
C PHE A 493 -5.09 -0.06 -8.96
N LEU A 494 -5.56 -0.85 -8.01
CA LEU A 494 -5.07 -0.82 -6.63
C LEU A 494 -3.92 -1.80 -6.49
N LEU A 495 -2.72 -1.29 -6.25
CA LEU A 495 -1.54 -2.08 -5.96
C LEU A 495 -1.62 -2.62 -4.53
N GLY A 496 -1.73 -3.94 -4.41
CA GLY A 496 -1.81 -4.60 -3.11
C GLY A 496 -0.50 -5.24 -2.70
N LYS A 497 -0.12 -6.30 -3.42
CA LYS A 497 1.01 -7.17 -3.10
C LYS A 497 1.82 -7.45 -4.37
N VAL A 498 3.14 -7.38 -4.26
CA VAL A 498 4.05 -7.61 -5.38
C VAL A 498 5.11 -8.64 -5.01
N PRO A 499 5.23 -9.76 -5.75
CA PRO A 499 6.29 -10.73 -5.50
C PRO A 499 7.66 -10.16 -5.90
N VAL A 500 8.67 -10.44 -5.09
CA VAL A 500 10.06 -9.98 -5.29
C VAL A 500 11.03 -11.11 -4.98
N HIS A 501 12.19 -11.11 -5.63
CA HIS A 501 13.24 -12.12 -5.44
C HIS A 501 14.56 -11.48 -4.98
N SER A 502 14.73 -10.18 -5.17
CA SER A 502 15.95 -9.46 -4.86
C SER A 502 15.69 -8.08 -4.27
N MET A 503 16.63 -7.53 -3.49
CA MET A 503 16.51 -6.14 -3.04
C MET A 503 16.55 -5.15 -4.19
N LYS A 504 17.14 -5.53 -5.33
CA LYS A 504 17.11 -4.72 -6.56
C LYS A 504 15.70 -4.57 -7.11
N GLU A 505 14.90 -5.64 -7.07
CA GLU A 505 13.47 -5.58 -7.41
C GLU A 505 12.70 -4.74 -6.40
N VAL A 506 12.95 -4.93 -5.10
CA VAL A 506 12.34 -4.12 -4.03
C VAL A 506 12.57 -2.64 -4.29
N TRP A 507 13.82 -2.21 -4.48
CA TRP A 507 14.14 -0.81 -4.75
C TRP A 507 13.47 -0.29 -6.02
N GLY A 508 13.51 -1.07 -7.10
CA GLY A 508 12.87 -0.68 -8.35
C GLY A 508 11.37 -0.48 -8.23
N ILE A 509 10.67 -1.37 -7.53
CA ILE A 509 9.23 -1.23 -7.31
C ILE A 509 8.93 -0.02 -6.43
N LEU A 510 9.73 0.19 -5.37
CA LEU A 510 9.56 1.31 -4.45
C LEU A 510 9.78 2.67 -5.13
N GLU A 511 10.75 2.78 -6.06
CA GLU A 511 10.98 3.97 -6.87
C GLU A 511 9.74 4.32 -7.72
N VAL A 512 9.16 3.32 -8.41
CA VAL A 512 7.96 3.51 -9.25
C VAL A 512 6.75 3.90 -8.40
N VAL A 513 6.54 3.23 -7.26
CA VAL A 513 5.43 3.54 -6.34
C VAL A 513 5.59 4.94 -5.76
N ARG A 514 6.81 5.35 -5.41
CA ARG A 514 7.09 6.69 -4.90
C ARG A 514 6.70 7.77 -5.91
N GLU A 515 7.08 7.63 -7.18
CA GLU A 515 6.71 8.56 -8.24
C GLU A 515 5.18 8.67 -8.40
N GLN A 516 4.49 7.52 -8.37
CA GLN A 516 3.03 7.51 -8.42
C GLN A 516 2.41 8.17 -7.18
N CYS A 517 2.96 7.94 -5.98
CA CYS A 517 2.48 8.57 -4.75
C CYS A 517 2.67 10.09 -4.79
N TRP A 518 3.80 10.57 -5.31
CA TRP A 518 4.04 11.99 -5.51
C TRP A 518 2.97 12.62 -6.40
N LEU A 519 2.61 11.97 -7.51
CA LEU A 519 1.55 12.44 -8.40
C LEU A 519 0.16 12.37 -7.76
N ASN A 520 -0.16 11.26 -7.11
CA ASN A 520 -1.44 11.06 -6.42
C ASN A 520 -1.68 12.17 -5.40
N GLU A 521 -0.67 12.54 -4.64
CA GLU A 521 -0.76 13.53 -3.57
C GLU A 521 -0.90 14.96 -4.09
N ILE A 522 -0.29 15.28 -5.24
CA ILE A 522 -0.56 16.56 -5.91
C ILE A 522 -2.03 16.65 -6.35
N LEU A 523 -2.58 15.57 -6.92
CA LEU A 523 -3.98 15.53 -7.33
C LEU A 523 -4.93 15.58 -6.13
N LEU A 524 -4.64 14.84 -5.05
CA LEU A 524 -5.45 14.85 -3.82
C LEU A 524 -5.37 16.20 -3.06
N GLY A 525 -4.41 17.06 -3.39
CA GLY A 525 -4.28 18.40 -2.80
C GLY A 525 -5.45 19.35 -3.09
N CYS A 526 -6.38 19.00 -3.99
CA CYS A 526 -7.58 19.77 -4.29
C CYS A 526 -8.85 18.91 -4.21
N HIS A 527 -9.98 19.54 -3.86
CA HIS A 527 -11.28 18.89 -3.89
C HIS A 527 -11.85 18.96 -5.31
N TRP A 528 -11.70 17.86 -6.04
CA TRP A 528 -12.18 17.74 -7.42
C TRP A 528 -13.65 17.36 -7.47
N THR A 529 -14.38 17.97 -8.40
CA THR A 529 -15.77 17.66 -8.70
C THR A 529 -15.92 17.31 -10.18
N THR A 530 -16.80 16.37 -10.50
CA THR A 530 -17.06 15.96 -11.88
C THR A 530 -17.72 17.09 -12.67
N GLU A 531 -17.18 17.40 -13.85
CA GLU A 531 -17.74 18.46 -14.71
C GLU A 531 -19.19 18.09 -15.10
N GLY A 532 -20.14 19.00 -14.85
CA GLY A 532 -21.56 18.81 -15.18
C GLY A 532 -22.46 18.27 -14.07
N ILE A 533 -21.93 17.91 -12.89
CA ILE A 533 -22.74 17.41 -11.74
C ILE A 533 -22.99 18.50 -10.67
N THR A 534 -22.37 19.68 -10.78
CA THR A 534 -22.61 20.79 -9.84
C THR A 534 -24.03 21.35 -9.97
N LYS A 535 -24.87 21.01 -8.98
CA LYS A 535 -26.03 21.80 -8.55
C LYS A 535 -25.52 22.94 -7.65
N ASP A 536 -25.50 24.17 -8.15
CA ASP A 536 -25.82 25.43 -7.44
C ASP A 536 -25.21 25.76 -6.05
N ALA A 537 -24.05 25.24 -5.62
CA ALA A 537 -23.62 25.46 -4.21
C ALA A 537 -22.39 26.35 -3.94
N ASP A 538 -21.61 26.79 -4.94
CA ASP A 538 -20.45 27.67 -4.68
C ASP A 538 -20.21 28.75 -5.75
N ASP A 539 -21.22 28.97 -6.61
CA ASP A 539 -21.29 30.20 -7.37
C ASP A 539 -21.75 31.30 -6.43
N VAL A 540 -20.82 32.19 -6.07
CA VAL A 540 -21.15 33.59 -5.80
C VAL A 540 -22.25 33.97 -6.79
N PRO A 541 -23.41 34.52 -6.35
CA PRO A 541 -24.48 34.86 -7.26
C PRO A 541 -23.86 35.58 -8.44
N VAL A 542 -24.06 35.04 -9.63
CA VAL A 542 -23.86 35.80 -10.85
C VAL A 542 -24.89 36.90 -10.73
N ASP A 543 -24.53 38.01 -10.10
CA ASP A 543 -25.17 39.27 -10.37
C ASP A 543 -24.97 39.45 -11.87
N GLU A 544 -26.01 39.12 -12.63
CA GLU A 544 -26.23 39.54 -14.01
C GLU A 544 -26.41 41.07 -14.08
N THR A 545 -25.75 41.83 -13.20
CA THR A 545 -25.59 43.26 -13.35
C THR A 545 -24.64 43.45 -14.53
N GLY A 546 -25.17 43.98 -15.64
CA GLY A 546 -24.41 44.27 -16.84
C GLY A 546 -23.12 45.03 -16.54
N ALA A 547 -22.09 44.78 -17.36
CA ALA A 547 -20.76 45.35 -17.21
C ALA A 547 -20.83 46.85 -16.91
N THR A 548 -20.31 47.25 -15.75
CA THR A 548 -20.30 48.66 -15.34
C THR A 548 -19.25 49.43 -16.14
N GLU A 549 -19.44 50.74 -16.30
CA GLU A 549 -18.50 51.58 -17.03
C GLU A 549 -17.09 51.59 -16.38
N ASP A 550 -17.03 51.38 -15.07
CA ASP A 550 -15.79 51.17 -14.30
C ASP A 550 -15.07 49.85 -14.68
N GLU A 551 -15.82 48.77 -14.97
CA GLU A 551 -15.24 47.51 -15.47
C GLU A 551 -14.68 47.69 -16.88
N LEU A 552 -15.40 48.42 -17.75
CA LEU A 552 -14.94 48.78 -19.10
C LEU A 552 -13.68 49.66 -19.05
N GLN A 553 -13.64 50.65 -18.17
CA GLN A 553 -12.45 51.48 -17.97
C GLN A 553 -11.28 50.65 -17.43
N ALA A 554 -11.51 49.72 -16.51
CA ALA A 554 -10.50 48.79 -16.00
C ALA A 554 -9.98 47.81 -17.06
N VAL A 555 -10.82 47.39 -18.01
CA VAL A 555 -10.42 46.58 -19.17
C VAL A 555 -9.53 47.40 -20.10
N LEU A 556 -9.91 48.64 -20.40
CA LEU A 556 -9.17 49.53 -21.30
C LEU A 556 -7.83 49.99 -20.71
N THR A 557 -7.74 50.17 -19.39
CA THR A 557 -6.49 50.50 -18.68
C THR A 557 -5.63 49.28 -18.34
N GLY A 558 -6.12 48.07 -18.61
CA GLY A 558 -5.44 46.82 -18.24
C GLY A 558 -5.39 46.55 -16.72
N SER A 559 -6.17 47.26 -15.91
CA SER A 559 -6.22 47.09 -14.45
C SER A 559 -7.28 46.09 -13.98
N MET A 560 -8.06 45.50 -14.88
CA MET A 560 -9.08 44.50 -14.54
C MET A 560 -8.44 43.25 -13.91
N THR A 561 -8.81 42.94 -12.67
CA THR A 561 -8.49 41.65 -12.03
C THR A 561 -9.62 40.66 -12.31
N PRO A 562 -9.35 39.50 -12.94
CA PRO A 562 -10.39 38.52 -13.24
C PRO A 562 -10.96 37.93 -11.95
N ARG A 563 -12.26 37.60 -11.94
CA ARG A 563 -12.92 36.96 -10.78
C ARG A 563 -12.36 35.55 -10.52
N LYS A 564 -12.05 34.80 -11.57
CA LYS A 564 -11.42 33.48 -11.54
C LYS A 564 -10.40 33.38 -12.69
N ILE A 565 -9.27 32.73 -12.46
CA ILE A 565 -8.26 32.47 -13.50
C ILE A 565 -8.44 31.03 -13.99
N PRO A 566 -8.74 30.79 -15.28
CA PRO A 566 -8.84 29.43 -15.79
C PRO A 566 -7.45 28.79 -15.91
N VAL A 567 -7.31 27.56 -15.42
CA VAL A 567 -6.08 26.77 -15.50
C VAL A 567 -6.44 25.38 -16.01
N ASN A 568 -5.86 24.96 -17.13
CA ASN A 568 -6.00 23.58 -17.59
C ASN A 568 -4.84 22.75 -17.06
N VAL A 569 -5.15 21.64 -16.43
CA VAL A 569 -4.21 20.67 -15.89
C VAL A 569 -4.29 19.42 -16.76
N SER A 570 -3.17 18.99 -17.31
CA SER A 570 -3.07 17.75 -18.07
C SER A 570 -1.92 16.89 -17.55
N LEU A 571 -2.13 15.58 -17.67
CA LEU A 571 -1.15 14.56 -17.33
C LEU A 571 -0.63 14.01 -18.66
N PRO A 572 0.48 14.55 -19.21
CA PRO A 572 0.96 14.12 -20.52
C PRO A 572 1.29 12.63 -20.47
N GLN A 573 0.56 11.86 -21.27
CA GLN A 573 0.84 10.43 -21.43
C GLN A 573 2.14 10.25 -22.19
N ARG A 574 2.90 9.24 -21.80
CA ARG A 574 4.07 8.79 -22.53
C ARG A 574 3.62 8.32 -23.92
N PRO A 575 4.13 8.86 -25.04
CA PRO A 575 4.08 8.12 -26.28
C PRO A 575 4.99 6.91 -26.09
N ASP A 576 4.45 5.70 -26.18
CA ASP A 576 5.25 4.48 -26.10
C ASP A 576 6.32 4.55 -27.21
N PRO A 577 7.63 4.60 -26.88
CA PRO A 577 8.68 4.66 -27.90
C PRO A 577 8.73 3.37 -28.74
N LEU A 578 7.98 2.34 -28.36
CA LEU A 578 7.80 1.09 -29.11
C LEU A 578 6.92 1.23 -30.36
N PHE A 579 6.19 2.35 -30.52
CA PHE A 579 5.37 2.63 -31.70
C PHE A 579 5.95 3.73 -32.60
N ASP A 580 7.19 4.17 -32.36
CA ASP A 580 7.88 5.06 -33.29
C ASP A 580 8.58 4.22 -34.37
N PRO A 581 8.10 4.20 -35.63
CA PRO A 581 8.62 3.34 -36.70
C PRO A 581 10.04 3.72 -37.16
N THR A 582 10.70 4.67 -36.50
CA THR A 582 12.00 5.23 -36.90
C THR A 582 13.18 4.91 -35.97
N LEU A 583 13.01 4.07 -34.94
CA LEU A 583 14.10 3.77 -34.00
C LEU A 583 14.84 2.45 -34.31
N ASP A 584 16.12 2.59 -34.69
CA ASP A 584 17.11 1.51 -34.74
C ASP A 584 17.29 0.86 -33.35
N THR A 585 17.29 -0.47 -33.33
CA THR A 585 17.08 -1.34 -32.16
C THR A 585 18.23 -1.36 -31.13
N ILE A 586 19.23 -0.48 -31.21
CA ILE A 586 20.46 -0.60 -30.41
C ILE A 586 20.81 0.68 -29.61
N THR A 587 20.06 1.77 -29.76
CA THR A 587 20.30 2.95 -28.93
C THR A 587 18.97 3.55 -28.50
N ILE A 588 18.50 3.16 -27.33
CA ILE A 588 17.39 3.85 -26.65
C ILE A 588 17.98 5.18 -26.16
N PRO A 589 17.70 6.35 -26.77
CA PRO A 589 18.02 7.62 -26.12
C PRO A 589 17.26 7.66 -24.77
N PRO A 590 17.79 8.33 -23.73
CA PRO A 590 17.08 8.52 -22.48
C PRO A 590 15.87 9.43 -22.73
N VAL A 591 14.78 8.85 -23.23
CA VAL A 591 13.47 9.50 -23.30
C VAL A 591 13.10 9.81 -21.86
N ASP A 592 12.89 11.09 -21.57
CA ASP A 592 12.63 11.62 -20.24
C ASP A 592 11.48 10.85 -19.56
N ARG A 593 11.84 9.92 -18.65
CA ARG A 593 10.91 8.96 -18.03
C ARG A 593 10.11 9.55 -16.87
N ARG A 594 10.26 10.85 -16.64
CA ARG A 594 9.85 11.51 -15.40
C ARG A 594 8.36 11.73 -15.35
N THR A 595 7.76 11.42 -14.20
CA THR A 595 6.38 11.82 -13.91
C THR A 595 6.27 13.34 -13.97
N ARG A 596 5.34 13.88 -14.74
CA ARG A 596 5.15 15.33 -14.87
C ARG A 596 3.69 15.74 -14.97
N ILE A 597 3.41 16.97 -14.56
CA ILE A 597 2.12 17.63 -14.61
C ILE A 597 2.30 18.89 -15.45
N LEU A 598 1.41 19.08 -16.41
CA LEU A 598 1.38 20.25 -17.26
C LEU A 598 0.21 21.15 -16.86
N MET A 599 0.49 22.42 -16.59
CA MET A 599 -0.52 23.42 -16.30
C MET A 599 -0.42 24.56 -17.30
N THR A 600 -1.55 24.94 -17.89
CA THR A 600 -1.64 26.09 -18.80
C THR A 600 -2.60 27.12 -18.24
N CYS A 601 -2.19 28.39 -18.22
CA CYS A 601 -3.02 29.51 -17.78
C CYS A 601 -2.83 30.72 -18.71
N PRO A 602 -3.82 31.63 -18.81
CA PRO A 602 -3.66 32.83 -19.60
C PRO A 602 -2.61 33.74 -18.99
N GLU A 603 -1.81 34.39 -19.84
CA GLU A 603 -0.87 35.41 -19.41
C GLU A 603 -1.63 36.64 -18.89
N ARG A 604 -0.97 37.43 -18.04
CA ARG A 604 -1.59 38.61 -17.44
C ARG A 604 -1.69 39.73 -18.48
N PRO A 605 -2.86 40.37 -18.64
CA PRO A 605 -2.99 41.56 -19.48
C PRO A 605 -1.97 42.65 -19.08
N PRO A 606 -1.43 43.42 -20.04
CA PRO A 606 -1.84 43.53 -21.45
C PRO A 606 -1.19 42.50 -22.40
N ILE A 607 -0.34 41.60 -21.92
CA ILE A 607 0.35 40.61 -22.77
C ILE A 607 -0.64 39.49 -23.13
N SER A 608 -0.82 39.25 -24.42
CA SER A 608 -1.63 38.15 -24.94
C SER A 608 -0.76 36.92 -25.15
N GLY A 609 -0.95 35.90 -24.31
CA GLY A 609 -0.18 34.66 -24.37
C GLY A 609 -0.75 33.58 -23.46
N VAL A 610 -0.17 32.39 -23.55
CA VAL A 610 -0.43 31.28 -22.63
C VAL A 610 0.86 31.01 -21.88
N VAL A 611 0.76 30.92 -20.57
CA VAL A 611 1.84 30.47 -19.70
C VAL A 611 1.69 28.98 -19.50
N GLU A 612 2.76 28.26 -19.80
CA GLU A 612 2.91 26.82 -19.65
C GLU A 612 3.87 26.54 -18.49
N ILE A 613 3.40 25.74 -17.53
CA ILE A 613 4.12 25.39 -16.31
C ILE A 613 4.20 23.87 -16.26
N THR A 614 5.41 23.35 -16.39
CA THR A 614 5.68 21.91 -16.26
C THR A 614 6.32 21.65 -14.91
N VAL A 615 5.66 20.81 -14.10
CA VAL A 615 6.20 20.33 -12.81
C VAL A 615 6.53 18.86 -12.98
N ALA A 616 7.80 18.48 -12.83
CA ALA A 616 8.24 17.10 -12.99
C ALA A 616 8.98 16.59 -11.74
N TYR A 617 8.83 15.30 -11.48
CA TYR A 617 9.63 14.59 -10.49
C TYR A 617 11.06 14.43 -11.03
N ASP A 618 12.06 14.89 -10.26
CA ASP A 618 13.46 14.81 -10.69
C ASP A 618 14.41 14.63 -9.49
N GLU A 619 14.82 13.39 -9.25
CA GLU A 619 15.75 13.00 -8.19
C GLU A 619 17.15 13.64 -8.32
N THR A 620 17.53 14.08 -9.52
CA THR A 620 18.84 14.72 -9.76
C THR A 620 18.89 16.17 -9.28
N LYS A 621 17.71 16.80 -9.09
CA LYS A 621 17.60 18.17 -8.57
C LYS A 621 17.78 18.17 -7.06
N SER A 622 18.32 19.27 -6.53
CA SER A 622 18.55 19.46 -5.09
C SER A 622 17.26 19.30 -4.26
N ARG A 623 16.11 19.65 -4.85
CA ARG A 623 14.77 19.58 -4.26
C ARG A 623 13.96 18.33 -4.64
N GLY A 624 14.47 17.46 -5.51
CA GLY A 624 13.74 16.27 -6.00
C GLY A 624 12.61 16.56 -6.99
N VAL A 625 12.44 17.83 -7.40
CA VAL A 625 11.39 18.31 -8.29
C VAL A 625 12.00 19.35 -9.23
N SER A 626 11.63 19.34 -10.50
CA SER A 626 11.93 20.41 -11.45
C SER A 626 10.67 21.17 -11.83
N VAL A 627 10.81 22.49 -11.98
CA VAL A 627 9.75 23.36 -12.50
C VAL A 627 10.28 24.11 -13.70
N GLU A 628 9.64 23.91 -14.84
CA GLU A 628 9.95 24.58 -16.10
C GLU A 628 8.81 25.53 -16.47
N LEU A 629 9.16 26.74 -16.88
CA LEU A 629 8.22 27.79 -17.27
C LEU A 629 8.46 28.15 -18.74
N SER A 630 7.39 28.16 -19.52
CA SER A 630 7.37 28.61 -20.91
C SER A 630 6.24 29.63 -21.08
N GLY A 631 6.54 30.83 -21.58
CA GLY A 631 5.65 31.98 -21.38
C GLY A 631 5.72 32.52 -19.94
N ALA A 632 5.23 33.73 -19.69
CA ALA A 632 5.45 34.58 -18.49
C ALA A 632 6.64 35.55 -18.62
N MET A 633 6.57 36.40 -19.66
CA MET A 633 7.53 37.50 -19.81
C MET A 633 7.43 38.48 -18.63
N GLY A 634 8.56 38.84 -18.03
CA GLY A 634 8.62 39.79 -16.90
C GLY A 634 8.44 39.17 -15.51
N CYS A 635 8.31 37.84 -15.39
CA CYS A 635 8.26 37.16 -14.10
C CYS A 635 9.68 36.84 -13.58
N ASP A 636 10.20 37.65 -12.65
CA ASP A 636 11.49 37.39 -11.97
C ASP A 636 11.32 36.43 -10.78
N LEU A 637 10.95 35.17 -11.08
CA LEU A 637 10.86 34.11 -10.08
C LEU A 637 12.04 33.16 -10.21
N LYS A 638 12.79 33.01 -9.12
CA LYS A 638 13.88 32.04 -9.05
C LYS A 638 13.31 30.61 -9.14
N PRO A 639 13.86 29.74 -10.02
CA PRO A 639 13.37 28.38 -10.19
C PRO A 639 13.39 27.60 -8.86
N ASP A 640 14.44 27.75 -8.05
CA ASP A 640 14.56 27.14 -6.72
C ASP A 640 13.38 27.45 -5.80
N THR A 641 12.78 28.64 -5.92
CA THR A 641 11.62 29.03 -5.11
C THR A 641 10.35 28.33 -5.58
N LEU A 642 10.20 28.16 -6.90
CA LEU A 642 9.07 27.43 -7.48
C LEU A 642 9.16 25.94 -7.17
N GLU A 643 10.35 25.35 -7.27
CA GLU A 643 10.62 23.96 -6.89
C GLU A 643 10.30 23.72 -5.40
N GLU A 644 10.72 24.63 -4.51
CA GLU A 644 10.38 24.55 -3.08
C GLU A 644 8.86 24.64 -2.85
N ILE A 645 8.16 25.54 -3.55
CA ILE A 645 6.69 25.64 -3.43
C ILE A 645 6.00 24.37 -3.92
N ALA A 646 6.41 23.82 -5.07
CA ALA A 646 5.87 22.60 -5.64
C ALA A 646 6.05 21.42 -4.67
N ARG A 647 7.27 21.26 -4.16
CA ARG A 647 7.65 20.22 -3.19
C ARG A 647 6.85 20.29 -1.89
N ARG A 648 6.46 21.49 -1.46
CA ARG A 648 5.66 21.74 -0.24
C ARG A 648 4.14 21.57 -0.45
N GLY A 649 3.71 21.00 -1.58
CA GLY A 649 2.30 20.78 -1.90
C GLY A 649 1.61 21.96 -2.58
N GLY A 650 2.36 23.01 -2.94
CA GLY A 650 1.84 24.20 -3.61
C GLY A 650 1.81 24.13 -5.15
N ALA A 651 1.99 22.94 -5.73
CA ALA A 651 2.13 22.77 -7.19
C ALA A 651 0.94 23.35 -7.98
N LEU A 652 -0.30 23.02 -7.60
CA LEU A 652 -1.51 23.51 -8.27
C LEU A 652 -1.75 25.02 -8.09
N GLY A 653 -1.05 25.67 -7.15
CA GLY A 653 -1.11 27.11 -6.92
C GLY A 653 -0.05 27.92 -7.66
N LEU A 654 0.88 27.28 -8.40
CA LEU A 654 1.99 27.97 -9.07
C LEU A 654 1.51 28.96 -10.12
N SER A 655 0.49 28.60 -10.91
CA SER A 655 -0.09 29.48 -11.95
C SER A 655 -0.58 30.81 -11.40
N GLY A 656 -1.22 30.80 -10.23
CA GLY A 656 -1.66 32.02 -9.56
C GLY A 656 -0.51 32.90 -9.05
N ARG A 657 0.58 32.28 -8.56
CA ARG A 657 1.77 33.02 -8.10
C ARG A 657 2.53 33.66 -9.26
N ILE A 658 2.67 32.95 -10.38
CA ILE A 658 3.30 33.46 -11.60
C ILE A 658 2.46 34.62 -12.15
N TRP A 659 1.13 34.48 -12.17
CA TRP A 659 0.21 35.55 -12.56
C TRP A 659 0.28 36.80 -11.65
N ALA A 660 0.50 36.61 -10.34
CA ALA A 660 0.66 37.73 -9.41
C ALA A 660 1.97 38.50 -9.63
N ASN A 661 3.07 37.79 -9.91
CA ASN A 661 4.41 38.35 -10.01
C ASN A 661 4.75 38.96 -11.38
N SER A 662 3.94 38.72 -12.41
CA SER A 662 4.08 39.41 -13.71
C SER A 662 3.73 40.91 -13.69
N ARG A 663 3.44 41.50 -12.50
CA ARG A 663 3.25 42.96 -12.31
C ARG A 663 4.55 43.79 -12.37
N GLY A 664 5.72 43.15 -12.40
CA GLY A 664 7.01 43.80 -12.18
C GLY A 664 7.60 44.63 -13.33
N MET A 665 6.81 45.07 -14.32
CA MET A 665 7.27 46.03 -15.34
C MET A 665 6.71 47.43 -15.11
#